data_AF-A0A926YRF7-F1
#
_entry.id   AF-A0A926YRF7-F1
#
_cell.length_a   1.000
_cell.length_b   1.000
_cell.length_c   1.000
_cell.angle_alpha   90.00
_cell.angle_beta   90.00
_cell.angle_gamma   90.00
#
_symmetry.space_group_name_H-M   'P 1'
#
loop_
_entity.id
_entity.type
_entity.pdbx_description
1 polymer ?
#
loop_
_entity_poly.entity_id
_entity_poly.type
_entity_poly.pdbx_seq_one_letter_code
_entity_poly.pdbx_strand_id
1 'polypeptide(L)'
;MSDSSIPARSRSPFELGLSALRRKDYSTAIAHLTKVCQTEPDRVKQVQAQMALVKAYRRSGNLQQARSLCETLSQSSSRKIRDWAAENLTKIDRLEADQTGFVPLTAPPDEVWREQVEPVEPASEAIADEQIENPFQLPEQAIAEPLEPVATENRLSQATSTPSTQRSQKWTSLGSGDLSQLAALQVGTAIAAIYAVYGVAWLTLTQLNRYLAVAVWPFDLRSLAVFYRVSIWPIIFGLAVLMAIAPWLIDAFLQRFHSLKPFSLTELENYSPEASRLLKRGCTQRRIAVPQLGVLAIDTPLIFTYGDLQRTARIVLSRGLLAQLGEAELAALYAGELAHIVYWDFVPMTLVVLVAQIPYWVYWQVAGWGDRAQNVILRSIAAITSAISYGLYWLLRWPGLWLARVRQYYSDRFACNLTGNPNGLATALLELSGITASAIEQRSYTHPLLESFDLLLPIAPRAAISPDPRILQSGLEWDISNPGRHWLTLNNSHPRLGDRLALLAGYARQWRLVPSVSLRSLPVRSSRLRLQAAPFLGAVLGLAIALLLWLVGRVAQELEWQSIDWFSGDRGLLWGLVLMGLSIGTILRINAFFPDIRSTNTQTDPLLLALLSDPVKLPIDSQPVRMQGKLLGRSGIRNWLVQDLLLQTEDGLIKLHYLSQLGAAGNLLLHPHRPDIWVGRSITVTGWFRRGATVWIDVESMRSSGGVTFRSGHPVWSTILAIAAALLGTYLILQR
;
A
#
# COMPACT_ATOMS: atom_id res chain seq x y z
N MET A 1 -4.11 53.37 12.37
CA MET A 1 -4.63 54.15 11.22
C MET A 1 -4.33 53.36 9.95
N SER A 2 -5.26 53.41 8.98
CA SER A 2 -5.18 52.87 7.60
C SER A 2 -4.78 51.40 7.40
N ASP A 3 -5.79 50.56 7.14
CA ASP A 3 -5.68 49.35 6.33
C ASP A 3 -5.08 49.61 4.94
N SER A 4 -4.49 48.57 4.35
CA SER A 4 -4.35 48.44 2.89
C SER A 4 -4.53 46.98 2.45
N SER A 5 -5.72 46.43 2.68
CA SER A 5 -6.11 45.13 2.12
C SER A 5 -6.23 45.22 0.60
N ILE A 6 -5.36 44.53 -0.13
CA ILE A 6 -5.47 44.38 -1.59
C ILE A 6 -6.70 43.50 -1.88
N PRO A 7 -7.71 43.96 -2.65
CA PRO A 7 -8.89 43.16 -2.91
C PRO A 7 -8.55 42.01 -3.87
N ALA A 8 -8.81 40.78 -3.44
CA ALA A 8 -8.75 39.62 -4.32
C ALA A 8 -9.77 39.78 -5.46
N ARG A 9 -9.29 39.89 -6.71
CA ARG A 9 -10.17 39.95 -7.90
C ARG A 9 -11.11 38.75 -7.88
N SER A 10 -12.41 39.00 -7.74
CA SER A 10 -13.44 37.98 -7.88
C SER A 10 -13.39 37.42 -9.30
N ARG A 11 -12.94 36.17 -9.46
CA ARG A 11 -12.86 35.51 -10.77
C ARG A 11 -14.23 35.52 -11.46
N SER A 12 -14.24 35.83 -12.75
CA SER A 12 -15.48 35.89 -13.51
C SER A 12 -16.19 34.52 -13.51
N PRO A 13 -17.53 34.46 -13.55
CA PRO A 13 -18.25 33.18 -13.63
C PRO A 13 -17.81 32.32 -14.82
N PHE A 14 -17.34 32.95 -15.90
CA PHE A 14 -16.77 32.28 -17.07
C PHE A 14 -15.44 31.57 -16.78
N GLU A 15 -14.49 32.26 -16.14
CA GLU A 15 -13.23 31.65 -15.68
C GLU A 15 -13.47 30.52 -14.68
N LEU A 16 -14.40 30.71 -13.74
CA LEU A 16 -14.78 29.68 -12.77
C LEU A 16 -15.32 28.44 -13.49
N GLY A 17 -16.28 28.60 -14.41
CA GLY A 17 -16.85 27.51 -15.20
C GLY A 17 -15.81 26.78 -16.06
N LEU A 18 -14.92 27.51 -16.74
CA LEU A 18 -13.87 26.90 -17.57
C LEU A 18 -12.80 26.20 -16.72
N SER A 19 -12.47 26.73 -15.54
CA SER A 19 -11.54 26.08 -14.60
C SER A 19 -12.11 24.81 -13.99
N ALA A 20 -13.40 24.78 -13.66
CA ALA A 20 -14.12 23.58 -13.24
C ALA A 20 -14.14 22.50 -14.33
N LEU A 21 -14.38 22.90 -15.59
CA LEU A 21 -14.35 22.00 -16.75
C LEU A 21 -12.97 21.35 -16.95
N ARG A 22 -11.88 22.11 -16.75
CA ARG A 22 -10.50 21.57 -16.76
C ARG A 22 -10.25 20.57 -15.62
N ARG A 23 -10.85 20.80 -14.44
CA ARG A 23 -10.78 19.92 -13.27
C ARG A 23 -11.69 18.68 -13.34
N LYS A 24 -12.47 18.52 -14.42
CA LYS A 24 -13.49 17.47 -14.60
C LYS A 24 -14.65 17.54 -13.58
N ASP A 25 -14.84 18.69 -12.93
CA ASP A 25 -15.97 18.97 -12.06
C ASP A 25 -17.14 19.49 -12.91
N TYR A 26 -17.89 18.57 -13.51
CA TYR A 26 -18.90 18.91 -14.52
C TYR A 26 -20.13 19.59 -13.93
N SER A 27 -20.51 19.30 -12.68
CA SER A 27 -21.69 19.91 -12.05
C SER A 27 -21.46 21.40 -11.75
N THR A 28 -20.31 21.78 -11.18
CA THR A 28 -19.97 23.19 -10.97
C THR A 28 -19.70 23.91 -12.30
N ALA A 29 -19.07 23.24 -13.28
CA ALA A 29 -18.89 23.79 -14.62
C ALA A 29 -20.23 24.12 -15.29
N ILE A 30 -21.19 23.20 -15.27
CA ILE A 30 -22.54 23.41 -15.81
C ILE A 30 -23.23 24.59 -15.10
N ALA A 31 -23.21 24.64 -13.77
CA ALA A 31 -23.84 25.72 -13.01
C ALA A 31 -23.27 27.11 -13.36
N HIS A 32 -21.95 27.24 -13.45
CA HIS A 32 -21.30 28.51 -13.76
C HIS A 32 -21.44 28.89 -15.24
N LEU A 33 -21.23 27.96 -16.18
CA LEU A 33 -21.34 28.24 -17.62
C LEU A 33 -22.78 28.53 -18.05
N THR A 34 -23.78 27.86 -17.47
CA THR A 34 -25.20 28.16 -17.74
C THR A 34 -25.55 29.58 -17.32
N LYS A 35 -25.02 30.05 -16.17
CA LYS A 35 -25.20 31.43 -15.73
C LYS A 35 -24.58 32.42 -16.72
N VAL A 36 -23.35 32.17 -17.19
CA VAL A 36 -22.68 33.01 -18.22
C VAL A 36 -23.50 33.09 -19.50
N CYS A 37 -24.03 31.96 -19.99
CA CYS A 37 -24.89 31.94 -21.18
C CYS A 37 -26.14 32.84 -21.07
N GLN A 38 -26.60 33.12 -19.84
CA GLN A 38 -27.78 33.95 -19.55
C GLN A 38 -27.43 35.40 -19.17
N THR A 39 -26.26 35.66 -18.55
CA THR A 39 -25.92 36.97 -18.00
C THR A 39 -24.89 37.76 -18.81
N GLU A 40 -24.12 37.12 -19.69
CA GLU A 40 -23.03 37.78 -20.41
C GLU A 40 -23.55 38.47 -21.69
N PRO A 41 -23.36 39.80 -21.86
CA PRO A 41 -23.80 40.53 -23.04
C PRO A 41 -22.86 40.35 -24.26
N ASP A 42 -21.64 39.86 -24.01
CA ASP A 42 -20.63 39.60 -25.04
C ASP A 42 -20.95 38.30 -25.79
N ARG A 43 -21.40 38.42 -27.03
CA ARG A 43 -21.75 37.29 -27.91
C ARG A 43 -20.59 36.31 -28.11
N VAL A 44 -19.33 36.76 -28.10
CA VAL A 44 -18.17 35.89 -28.31
C VAL A 44 -17.98 34.99 -27.09
N LYS A 45 -17.99 35.57 -25.88
CA LYS A 45 -17.93 34.80 -24.62
C LYS A 45 -19.15 33.91 -24.42
N GLN A 46 -20.34 34.37 -24.81
CA GLN A 46 -21.57 33.58 -24.74
C GLN A 46 -21.44 32.31 -25.60
N VAL A 47 -20.97 32.42 -26.84
CA VAL A 47 -20.71 31.28 -27.72
C VAL A 47 -19.62 30.36 -27.16
N GLN A 48 -18.52 30.91 -26.64
CA GLN A 48 -17.47 30.11 -25.99
C GLN A 48 -18.00 29.34 -24.76
N ALA A 49 -18.87 29.96 -23.96
CA ALA A 49 -19.53 29.32 -22.83
C ALA A 49 -20.48 28.20 -23.28
N GLN A 50 -21.23 28.40 -24.36
CA GLN A 50 -22.08 27.36 -24.97
C GLN A 50 -21.24 26.16 -25.47
N MET A 51 -20.13 26.38 -26.18
CA MET A 51 -19.24 25.31 -26.63
C MET A 51 -18.59 24.56 -25.45
N ALA A 52 -18.22 25.26 -24.39
CA ALA A 52 -17.72 24.65 -23.15
C ALA A 52 -18.82 23.84 -22.43
N LEU A 53 -20.07 24.32 -22.46
CA LEU A 53 -21.24 23.67 -21.86
C LEU A 53 -21.65 22.39 -22.59
N VAL A 54 -21.63 22.36 -23.93
CA VAL A 54 -21.76 21.13 -24.75
C VAL A 54 -20.75 20.07 -24.28
N LYS A 55 -19.48 20.47 -24.11
CA LYS A 55 -18.40 19.58 -23.66
C LYS A 55 -18.61 19.08 -22.23
N ALA A 56 -19.23 19.88 -21.36
CA ALA A 56 -19.61 19.49 -20.01
C ALA A 56 -20.77 18.46 -20.05
N TYR A 57 -21.89 18.77 -20.72
CA TYR A 57 -23.06 17.90 -20.81
C TYR A 57 -22.74 16.53 -21.44
N ARG A 58 -21.95 16.50 -22.52
CA ARG A 58 -21.51 15.25 -23.15
C ARG A 58 -20.64 14.39 -22.24
N ARG A 59 -19.92 14.98 -21.29
CA ARG A 59 -19.08 14.26 -20.32
C ARG A 59 -19.82 13.90 -19.02
N SER A 60 -20.89 14.63 -18.67
CA SER A 60 -21.77 14.30 -17.55
C SER A 60 -22.90 13.32 -17.93
N GLY A 61 -22.98 12.89 -19.19
CA GLY A 61 -24.00 11.96 -19.68
C GLY A 61 -25.34 12.60 -20.04
N ASN A 62 -25.46 13.93 -20.07
CA ASN A 62 -26.72 14.62 -20.36
C ASN A 62 -26.85 14.92 -21.86
N LEU A 63 -26.97 13.85 -22.66
CA LEU A 63 -26.80 13.88 -24.11
C LEU A 63 -27.85 14.75 -24.84
N GLN A 64 -29.12 14.68 -24.43
CA GLN A 64 -30.20 15.50 -25.00
C GLN A 64 -29.92 17.02 -24.90
N GLN A 65 -29.34 17.47 -23.78
CA GLN A 65 -29.00 18.88 -23.55
C GLN A 65 -27.73 19.31 -24.30
N ALA A 66 -26.81 18.38 -24.56
CA ALA A 66 -25.69 18.61 -25.46
C ALA A 66 -26.17 18.71 -26.92
N ARG A 67 -27.13 17.86 -27.32
CA ARG A 67 -27.70 17.79 -28.66
C ARG A 67 -28.41 19.08 -29.06
N SER A 68 -29.38 19.55 -28.25
CA SER A 68 -30.13 20.78 -28.54
C SER A 68 -29.24 22.02 -28.61
N LEU A 69 -28.19 22.08 -27.78
CA LEU A 69 -27.20 23.16 -27.79
C LEU A 69 -26.30 23.10 -29.03
N CYS A 70 -25.92 21.91 -29.51
CA CYS A 70 -25.25 21.73 -30.80
C CYS A 70 -26.15 22.07 -31.99
N GLU A 71 -27.42 21.68 -31.98
CA GLU A 71 -28.41 22.05 -33.02
C GLU A 71 -28.58 23.58 -33.10
N THR A 72 -28.57 24.26 -31.96
CA THR A 72 -28.55 25.74 -31.90
C THR A 72 -27.26 26.32 -32.50
N LEU A 73 -26.08 25.76 -32.15
CA LEU A 73 -24.79 26.21 -32.68
C LEU A 73 -24.61 25.93 -34.18
N SER A 74 -25.25 24.90 -34.74
CA SER A 74 -25.23 24.62 -36.19
C SER A 74 -25.99 25.65 -37.03
N GLN A 75 -26.81 26.51 -36.41
CA GLN A 75 -27.49 27.62 -37.08
C GLN A 75 -26.69 28.94 -37.03
N SER A 76 -25.49 28.93 -36.41
CA SER A 76 -24.65 30.13 -36.33
C SER A 76 -24.05 30.55 -37.67
N SER A 77 -23.83 31.85 -37.86
CA SER A 77 -23.28 32.41 -39.11
C SER A 77 -21.84 31.96 -39.40
N SER A 78 -21.05 31.63 -38.37
CA SER A 78 -19.66 31.21 -38.51
C SER A 78 -19.52 29.79 -39.02
N ARG A 79 -18.83 29.60 -40.16
CA ARG A 79 -18.51 28.28 -40.73
C ARG A 79 -17.80 27.37 -39.71
N LYS A 80 -16.78 27.91 -39.00
CA LYS A 80 -16.00 27.15 -38.00
C LYS A 80 -16.85 26.59 -36.85
N ILE A 81 -17.89 27.32 -36.42
CA ILE A 81 -18.78 26.87 -35.33
C ILE A 81 -19.75 25.81 -35.84
N ARG A 82 -20.27 25.96 -37.07
CA ARG A 82 -21.14 24.96 -37.71
C ARG A 82 -20.43 23.62 -37.91
N ASP A 83 -19.20 23.65 -38.43
CA ASP A 83 -18.38 22.46 -38.63
C ASP A 83 -18.10 21.75 -37.30
N TRP A 84 -17.75 22.51 -36.24
CA TRP A 84 -17.55 21.99 -34.89
C TRP A 84 -18.83 21.40 -34.27
N ALA A 85 -19.98 22.03 -34.49
CA ALA A 85 -21.27 21.56 -33.99
C ALA A 85 -21.67 20.23 -34.67
N ALA A 86 -21.51 20.13 -35.99
CA ALA A 86 -21.76 18.89 -36.73
C ALA A 86 -20.84 17.74 -36.27
N GLU A 87 -19.55 18.03 -36.06
CA GLU A 87 -18.60 17.03 -35.54
C GLU A 87 -18.98 16.54 -34.13
N ASN A 88 -19.55 17.41 -33.28
CA ASN A 88 -20.01 17.01 -31.95
C ASN A 88 -21.38 16.31 -31.95
N LEU A 89 -22.28 16.62 -32.89
CA LEU A 89 -23.53 15.87 -33.09
C LEU A 89 -23.25 14.40 -33.43
N THR A 90 -22.40 14.12 -34.41
CA THR A 90 -22.05 12.73 -34.76
C THR A 90 -21.40 11.96 -33.58
N LYS A 91 -20.67 12.67 -32.70
CA LYS A 91 -20.13 12.11 -31.45
C LYS A 91 -21.19 11.87 -30.38
N ILE A 92 -22.29 12.62 -30.38
CA ILE A 92 -23.44 12.42 -29.50
C ILE A 92 -24.28 11.26 -30.02
N ASP A 93 -24.61 11.22 -31.32
CA ASP A 93 -25.38 10.12 -31.93
C ASP A 93 -24.71 8.75 -31.71
N ARG A 94 -23.37 8.66 -31.82
CA ARG A 94 -22.62 7.44 -31.46
C ARG A 94 -22.76 7.05 -29.98
N LEU A 95 -22.74 8.02 -29.08
CA LEU A 95 -22.91 7.77 -27.64
C LEU A 95 -24.36 7.41 -27.27
N GLU A 96 -25.36 7.90 -28.01
CA GLU A 96 -26.76 7.51 -27.88
C GLU A 96 -27.00 6.10 -28.44
N ALA A 97 -26.36 5.73 -29.55
CA ALA A 97 -26.35 4.37 -30.11
C ALA A 97 -25.72 3.35 -29.14
N ASP A 98 -24.55 3.66 -28.55
CA ASP A 98 -23.89 2.83 -27.54
C ASP A 98 -24.74 2.63 -26.28
N GLN A 99 -25.59 3.60 -25.91
CA GLN A 99 -26.50 3.50 -24.75
C GLN A 99 -27.80 2.76 -25.06
N THR A 100 -28.26 2.79 -26.30
CA THR A 100 -29.53 2.15 -26.73
C THR A 100 -29.32 0.76 -27.33
N GLY A 101 -28.08 0.35 -27.62
CA GLY A 101 -27.73 -0.96 -28.17
C GLY A 101 -28.11 -1.15 -29.63
N PHE A 102 -28.43 -0.07 -30.34
CA PHE A 102 -28.87 -0.10 -31.74
C PHE A 102 -27.73 0.29 -32.69
N VAL A 103 -27.31 -0.64 -33.56
CA VAL A 103 -26.28 -0.41 -34.57
C VAL A 103 -26.93 -0.21 -35.95
N PRO A 104 -26.76 0.95 -36.61
CA PRO A 104 -27.26 1.16 -37.97
C PRO A 104 -26.56 0.25 -39.00
N LEU A 105 -27.35 -0.45 -39.82
CA LEU A 105 -26.86 -1.36 -40.87
C LEU A 105 -26.36 -0.62 -42.13
N THR A 106 -25.29 0.17 -42.03
CA THR A 106 -24.53 0.64 -43.22
C THR A 106 -23.04 0.87 -42.90
N ALA A 107 -22.22 -0.16 -43.11
CA ALA A 107 -20.77 -0.03 -43.25
C ALA A 107 -20.24 -1.10 -44.23
N PRO A 108 -19.67 -0.71 -45.39
CA PRO A 108 -18.79 -1.57 -46.18
C PRO A 108 -17.37 -1.59 -45.56
N PRO A 109 -16.59 -2.67 -45.80
CA PRO A 109 -15.34 -2.91 -45.08
C PRO A 109 -14.08 -2.35 -45.77
N ASP A 110 -13.03 -2.23 -44.97
CA ASP A 110 -11.60 -2.30 -45.29
C ASP A 110 -11.08 -1.77 -46.64
N GLU A 111 -10.32 -0.67 -46.61
CA GLU A 111 -9.15 -0.54 -47.50
C GLU A 111 -8.03 0.34 -46.94
N VAL A 112 -6.84 0.21 -47.54
CA VAL A 112 -5.53 0.60 -47.00
C VAL A 112 -4.88 1.67 -47.89
N TRP A 113 -3.86 2.37 -47.36
CA TRP A 113 -2.78 3.11 -48.03
C TRP A 113 -2.75 4.65 -47.85
N ARG A 114 -1.65 5.23 -48.34
CA ARG A 114 -0.95 6.42 -47.82
C ARG A 114 -1.14 7.65 -48.70
N GLU A 115 -0.58 8.75 -48.19
CA GLU A 115 0.36 9.67 -48.87
C GLU A 115 -0.15 11.08 -49.21
N GLN A 116 0.82 11.97 -49.41
CA GLN A 116 0.72 13.42 -49.31
C GLN A 116 0.30 14.08 -50.64
N VAL A 117 -0.57 15.09 -50.62
CA VAL A 117 -0.60 16.17 -51.64
C VAL A 117 -1.08 17.51 -51.02
N GLU A 118 -0.32 18.57 -51.23
CA GLU A 118 -0.72 19.99 -51.26
C GLU A 118 -0.53 20.50 -52.72
N PRO A 119 -0.97 21.71 -53.13
CA PRO A 119 -2.23 22.42 -52.84
C PRO A 119 -2.86 23.00 -54.15
N VAL A 120 -4.10 23.52 -54.12
CA VAL A 120 -4.64 24.39 -55.20
C VAL A 120 -5.61 25.45 -54.67
N GLU A 121 -5.33 26.73 -54.94
CA GLU A 121 -6.31 27.83 -55.01
C GLU A 121 -6.49 28.26 -56.48
N PRO A 122 -7.61 28.93 -56.84
CA PRO A 122 -7.51 30.38 -57.06
C PRO A 122 -8.71 31.23 -56.60
N ALA A 123 -8.48 32.55 -56.59
CA ALA A 123 -9.36 33.70 -56.29
C ALA A 123 -10.78 33.64 -56.93
N SER A 124 -11.80 34.38 -56.47
CA SER A 124 -11.86 35.70 -55.77
C SER A 124 -13.16 35.79 -54.92
N GLU A 125 -13.53 36.87 -54.20
CA GLU A 125 -13.00 38.23 -54.03
C GLU A 125 -13.24 38.74 -52.58
N ALA A 126 -12.99 40.03 -52.27
CA ALA A 126 -12.95 40.55 -50.89
C ALA A 126 -14.15 41.44 -50.47
N ILE A 127 -14.63 41.22 -49.24
CA ILE A 127 -15.15 42.27 -48.34
C ILE A 127 -14.45 42.07 -46.99
N ALA A 128 -13.99 43.15 -46.38
CA ALA A 128 -13.17 43.11 -45.17
C ALA A 128 -13.99 42.86 -43.89
N ASP A 129 -13.54 41.92 -43.08
CA ASP A 129 -13.80 41.86 -41.63
C ASP A 129 -12.43 41.91 -40.92
N GLU A 130 -12.09 43.06 -40.35
CA GLU A 130 -10.94 43.19 -39.46
C GLU A 130 -11.21 42.50 -38.11
N GLN A 131 -10.13 42.07 -37.43
CA GLN A 131 -10.11 41.69 -36.01
C GLN A 131 -10.99 40.48 -35.59
N ILE A 132 -10.58 39.28 -36.00
CA ILE A 132 -10.64 38.11 -35.10
C ILE A 132 -9.24 37.52 -34.96
N GLU A 133 -8.45 38.11 -34.08
CA GLU A 133 -7.24 37.47 -33.56
C GLU A 133 -7.60 36.18 -32.80
N ASN A 134 -6.61 35.28 -32.71
CA ASN A 134 -6.71 34.00 -32.05
C ASN A 134 -7.19 34.16 -30.58
N PRO A 135 -8.36 33.60 -30.18
CA PRO A 135 -9.07 33.99 -28.94
C PRO A 135 -8.42 33.49 -27.63
N PHE A 136 -7.11 33.23 -27.64
CA PHE A 136 -6.32 32.77 -26.49
C PHE A 136 -4.99 33.52 -26.29
N GLN A 137 -4.69 34.57 -27.08
CA GLN A 137 -3.51 35.41 -26.86
C GLN A 137 -3.89 36.74 -26.20
N LEU A 138 -3.27 37.02 -25.06
CA LEU A 138 -3.21 38.34 -24.42
C LEU A 138 -1.77 38.87 -24.52
N PRO A 139 -1.53 40.19 -24.54
CA PRO A 139 -0.20 40.73 -24.83
C PRO A 139 0.83 40.43 -23.75
N GLU A 140 2.05 40.09 -24.16
CA GLU A 140 3.21 39.99 -23.27
C GLU A 140 3.62 41.37 -22.73
N GLN A 141 3.42 41.60 -21.43
CA GLN A 141 4.30 42.49 -20.66
C GLN A 141 4.27 42.17 -19.15
N ALA A 142 5.34 41.51 -18.70
CA ALA A 142 5.93 41.60 -17.36
C ALA A 142 5.10 41.20 -16.11
N ILE A 143 4.35 40.09 -16.13
CA ILE A 143 4.01 39.33 -14.91
C ILE A 143 4.15 37.82 -15.16
N ALA A 144 5.00 37.17 -14.35
CA ALA A 144 5.30 35.73 -14.19
C ALA A 144 4.67 34.70 -15.17
N GLU A 145 5.54 33.90 -15.79
CA GLU A 145 5.25 32.81 -16.75
C GLU A 145 4.02 31.93 -16.39
N PRO A 146 3.05 31.75 -17.32
CA PRO A 146 1.91 30.88 -17.09
C PRO A 146 2.30 29.39 -17.20
N LEU A 147 1.96 28.62 -16.16
CA LEU A 147 2.15 27.17 -16.12
C LEU A 147 1.46 26.46 -17.30
N GLU A 148 2.27 25.74 -18.08
CA GLU A 148 1.84 24.78 -19.10
C GLU A 148 0.85 23.73 -18.55
N PRO A 149 0.04 23.08 -19.41
CA PRO A 149 -0.78 21.95 -18.96
C PRO A 149 0.12 20.89 -18.35
N VAL A 150 -0.17 20.49 -17.09
CA VAL A 150 0.54 19.41 -16.40
C VAL A 150 0.21 18.07 -17.07
N ALA A 151 0.89 17.81 -18.19
CA ALA A 151 1.64 16.59 -18.30
C ALA A 151 2.49 16.47 -17.04
N THR A 152 2.48 15.31 -16.39
CA THR A 152 3.38 15.05 -15.28
C THR A 152 4.79 14.93 -15.87
N GLU A 153 5.45 16.06 -16.12
CA GLU A 153 6.90 16.09 -16.27
C GLU A 153 7.47 15.49 -14.99
N ASN A 154 7.93 14.24 -15.09
CA ASN A 154 8.75 13.63 -14.08
C ASN A 154 10.00 14.52 -13.93
N ARG A 155 10.01 15.41 -12.93
CA ARG A 155 11.24 16.11 -12.49
C ARG A 155 12.22 15.19 -11.75
N LEU A 156 12.02 13.87 -11.85
CA LEU A 156 13.06 12.86 -11.71
C LEU A 156 13.93 12.72 -12.98
N SER A 157 13.44 13.15 -14.15
CA SER A 157 14.09 12.99 -15.46
C SER A 157 14.99 14.16 -15.88
N GLN A 158 14.89 15.33 -15.23
CA GLN A 158 15.65 16.54 -15.58
C GLN A 158 16.91 16.77 -14.73
N ALA A 159 17.31 15.80 -13.91
CA ALA A 159 18.66 15.76 -13.32
C ALA A 159 19.63 15.07 -14.29
N THR A 160 20.29 15.86 -15.16
CA THR A 160 21.57 15.56 -15.84
C THR A 160 21.78 14.13 -16.35
N SER A 161 21.60 13.90 -17.66
CA SER A 161 21.97 12.66 -18.39
C SER A 161 21.50 11.36 -17.71
N THR A 162 20.21 11.03 -17.88
CA THR A 162 19.46 9.97 -17.17
C THR A 162 20.26 8.68 -16.88
N PRO A 163 20.78 8.49 -15.65
CA PRO A 163 21.59 7.32 -15.31
C PRO A 163 20.83 5.99 -15.37
N SER A 164 19.49 6.01 -15.35
CA SER A 164 18.62 4.83 -15.55
C SER A 164 18.76 4.21 -16.94
N THR A 165 19.22 4.96 -17.93
CA THR A 165 19.47 4.46 -19.30
C THR A 165 20.89 3.90 -19.46
N GLN A 166 21.82 4.21 -18.55
CA GLN A 166 23.21 3.78 -18.65
C GLN A 166 23.35 2.29 -18.33
N ARG A 167 23.63 1.47 -19.35
CA ARG A 167 23.81 0.02 -19.22
C ARG A 167 25.27 -0.36 -19.42
N SER A 168 25.74 -1.34 -18.68
CA SER A 168 26.97 -2.02 -19.08
C SER A 168 26.68 -2.90 -20.29
N GLN A 169 27.51 -2.86 -21.33
CA GLN A 169 27.42 -3.80 -22.45
C GLN A 169 28.13 -5.14 -22.15
N LYS A 170 29.08 -5.14 -21.21
CA LYS A 170 29.83 -6.31 -20.75
C LYS A 170 30.08 -6.18 -19.25
N TRP A 171 29.32 -6.92 -18.45
CA TRP A 171 29.42 -6.91 -17.00
C TRP A 171 29.94 -8.23 -16.44
N THR A 172 30.66 -8.16 -15.33
CA THR A 172 31.01 -9.35 -14.54
C THR A 172 29.76 -9.84 -13.81
N SER A 173 29.42 -11.12 -13.97
CA SER A 173 28.32 -11.75 -13.22
C SER A 173 28.49 -11.55 -11.72
N LEU A 174 27.42 -11.11 -11.04
CA LEU A 174 27.38 -10.92 -9.58
C LEU A 174 27.27 -12.25 -8.81
N GLY A 175 27.28 -13.39 -9.53
CA GLY A 175 26.97 -14.71 -8.97
C GLY A 175 25.49 -14.88 -8.61
N SER A 176 25.13 -16.07 -8.16
CA SER A 176 23.77 -16.38 -7.66
C SER A 176 23.58 -16.06 -6.17
N GLY A 177 24.67 -15.91 -5.41
CA GLY A 177 24.63 -15.96 -3.94
C GLY A 177 24.47 -17.39 -3.41
N ASP A 178 24.25 -17.49 -2.10
CA ASP A 178 24.07 -18.77 -1.42
C ASP A 178 22.65 -19.32 -1.60
N LEU A 179 22.47 -20.06 -2.69
CA LEU A 179 21.19 -20.71 -2.98
C LEU A 179 20.79 -21.77 -1.93
N SER A 180 21.73 -22.28 -1.11
CA SER A 180 21.41 -23.23 -0.04
C SER A 180 20.67 -22.53 1.11
N GLN A 181 21.08 -21.31 1.48
CA GLN A 181 20.36 -20.46 2.43
C GLN A 181 18.93 -20.17 1.93
N LEU A 182 18.77 -19.82 0.65
CA LEU A 182 17.46 -19.53 0.08
C LEU A 182 16.55 -20.78 0.07
N ALA A 183 17.08 -21.94 -0.33
CA ALA A 183 16.35 -23.21 -0.31
C ALA A 183 15.95 -23.64 1.13
N ALA A 184 16.86 -23.50 2.10
CA ALA A 184 16.57 -23.78 3.51
C ALA A 184 15.44 -22.88 4.05
N LEU A 185 15.42 -21.60 3.67
CA LEU A 185 14.35 -20.68 4.02
C LEU A 185 13.02 -21.02 3.33
N GLN A 186 13.03 -21.48 2.07
CA GLN A 186 11.82 -21.96 1.39
C GLN A 186 11.19 -23.14 2.11
N VAL A 187 11.99 -24.16 2.44
CA VAL A 187 11.55 -25.34 3.21
C VAL A 187 11.08 -24.94 4.61
N GLY A 188 11.84 -24.08 5.30
CA GLY A 188 11.48 -23.56 6.63
C GLY A 188 10.15 -22.80 6.64
N THR A 189 9.90 -21.93 5.65
CA THR A 189 8.62 -21.22 5.48
C THR A 189 7.48 -22.19 5.17
N ALA A 190 7.68 -23.21 4.33
CA ALA A 190 6.65 -24.21 4.05
C ALA A 190 6.27 -25.02 5.30
N ILE A 191 7.26 -25.49 6.07
CA ILE A 191 7.06 -26.18 7.36
C ILE A 191 6.33 -25.26 8.35
N ALA A 192 6.79 -24.01 8.52
CA ALA A 192 6.17 -23.04 9.41
C ALA A 192 4.73 -22.71 9.01
N ALA A 193 4.41 -22.67 7.71
CA ALA A 193 3.04 -22.49 7.22
C ALA A 193 2.14 -23.69 7.56
N ILE A 194 2.62 -24.93 7.38
CA ILE A 194 1.90 -26.14 7.78
C ILE A 194 1.62 -26.12 9.29
N TYR A 195 2.62 -25.80 10.12
CA TYR A 195 2.44 -25.72 11.57
C TYR A 195 1.55 -24.55 12.01
N ALA A 196 1.54 -23.41 11.31
CA ALA A 196 0.62 -22.31 11.58
C ALA A 196 -0.84 -22.71 11.32
N VAL A 197 -1.12 -23.37 10.18
CA VAL A 197 -2.45 -23.90 9.87
C VAL A 197 -2.85 -25.01 10.84
N TYR A 198 -1.93 -25.91 11.19
CA TYR A 198 -2.15 -26.96 12.19
C TYR A 198 -2.49 -26.37 13.56
N GLY A 199 -1.73 -25.39 14.04
CA GLY A 199 -1.98 -24.73 15.33
C GLY A 199 -3.33 -24.01 15.37
N VAL A 200 -3.73 -23.35 14.28
CA VAL A 200 -5.05 -22.73 14.15
C VAL A 200 -6.16 -23.79 14.17
N ALA A 201 -6.04 -24.86 13.37
CA ALA A 201 -7.05 -25.93 13.31
C ALA A 201 -7.16 -26.70 14.64
N TRP A 202 -6.04 -26.99 15.29
CA TRP A 202 -5.99 -27.61 16.61
C TRP A 202 -6.66 -26.72 17.66
N LEU A 203 -6.37 -25.42 17.66
CA LEU A 203 -6.98 -24.46 18.57
C LEU A 203 -8.50 -24.37 18.33
N THR A 204 -8.96 -24.15 17.10
CA THR A 204 -10.39 -23.98 16.81
C THR A 204 -11.19 -25.24 17.16
N LEU A 205 -10.69 -26.43 16.82
CA LEU A 205 -11.38 -27.69 17.13
C LEU A 205 -11.36 -28.01 18.63
N THR A 206 -10.27 -27.73 19.35
CA THR A 206 -10.21 -27.87 20.82
C THR A 206 -11.21 -26.95 21.50
N GLN A 207 -11.30 -25.69 21.06
CA GLN A 207 -12.25 -24.72 21.62
C GLN A 207 -13.70 -25.12 21.31
N LEU A 208 -13.99 -25.53 20.07
CA LEU A 208 -15.31 -26.01 19.66
C LEU A 208 -15.75 -27.22 20.49
N ASN A 209 -14.87 -28.22 20.63
CA ASN A 209 -15.14 -29.41 21.44
C ASN A 209 -15.44 -29.04 22.91
N ARG A 210 -14.69 -28.08 23.49
CA ARG A 210 -14.94 -27.59 24.85
C ARG A 210 -16.30 -26.90 24.98
N TYR A 211 -16.71 -26.09 24.01
CA TYR A 211 -18.05 -25.47 24.02
C TYR A 211 -19.16 -26.50 23.83
N LEU A 212 -18.96 -27.49 22.95
CA LEU A 212 -19.91 -28.59 22.77
C LEU A 212 -20.03 -29.46 24.03
N ALA A 213 -18.92 -29.77 24.70
CA ALA A 213 -18.94 -30.51 25.96
C ALA A 213 -19.74 -29.79 27.06
N VAL A 214 -19.65 -28.45 27.14
CA VAL A 214 -20.46 -27.65 28.08
C VAL A 214 -21.93 -27.58 27.64
N ALA A 215 -22.21 -27.34 26.35
CA ALA A 215 -23.57 -27.19 25.84
C ALA A 215 -24.38 -28.50 25.87
N VAL A 216 -23.68 -29.64 25.74
CA VAL A 216 -24.28 -30.97 25.65
C VAL A 216 -24.15 -31.75 26.98
N TRP A 217 -23.46 -31.19 27.97
CA TRP A 217 -23.37 -31.69 29.35
C TRP A 217 -24.69 -32.26 29.93
N PRO A 218 -25.86 -31.57 29.83
CA PRO A 218 -27.11 -32.09 30.41
C PRO A 218 -27.73 -33.27 29.63
N PHE A 219 -27.20 -33.65 28.46
CA PHE A 219 -27.76 -34.71 27.60
C PHE A 219 -26.92 -36.00 27.57
N ASP A 220 -25.80 -36.05 28.31
CA ASP A 220 -24.91 -37.21 28.45
C ASP A 220 -24.43 -37.84 27.11
N LEU A 221 -24.49 -37.07 26.02
CA LEU A 221 -23.98 -37.50 24.71
C LEU A 221 -22.46 -37.52 24.78
N ARG A 222 -21.90 -38.74 24.85
CA ARG A 222 -20.46 -38.99 24.84
C ARG A 222 -19.78 -38.14 23.76
N SER A 223 -18.86 -37.30 24.20
CA SER A 223 -18.22 -36.29 23.36
C SER A 223 -17.64 -36.91 22.07
N LEU A 224 -18.04 -36.37 20.92
CA LEU A 224 -17.70 -36.89 19.60
C LEU A 224 -16.17 -37.02 19.43
N ALA A 225 -15.69 -38.27 19.45
CA ALA A 225 -14.26 -38.60 19.45
C ALA A 225 -13.47 -37.98 18.27
N VAL A 226 -14.16 -37.69 17.17
CA VAL A 226 -13.65 -37.05 15.95
C VAL A 226 -12.92 -35.71 16.26
N PHE A 227 -13.35 -34.96 17.28
CA PHE A 227 -12.77 -33.65 17.59
C PHE A 227 -11.53 -33.68 18.50
N TYR A 228 -11.15 -34.84 19.06
CA TYR A 228 -10.08 -34.94 20.06
C TYR A 228 -8.67 -35.15 19.48
N ARG A 229 -8.55 -35.56 18.21
CA ARG A 229 -7.25 -35.86 17.59
C ARG A 229 -7.13 -35.25 16.21
N VAL A 230 -6.76 -33.97 16.17
CA VAL A 230 -6.32 -33.30 14.93
C VAL A 230 -4.98 -33.91 14.50
N SER A 231 -5.04 -34.83 13.54
CA SER A 231 -3.86 -35.35 12.86
C SER A 231 -3.28 -34.28 11.92
N ILE A 232 -1.96 -34.24 11.78
CA ILE A 232 -1.29 -33.32 10.86
C ILE A 232 -1.43 -33.76 9.39
N TRP A 233 -1.63 -35.06 9.14
CA TRP A 233 -1.67 -35.63 7.79
C TRP A 233 -2.81 -35.09 6.90
N PRO A 234 -4.07 -34.96 7.36
CA PRO A 234 -5.13 -34.31 6.59
C PRO A 234 -4.82 -32.85 6.24
N ILE A 235 -4.08 -32.13 7.10
CA ILE A 235 -3.69 -30.74 6.85
C ILE A 235 -2.59 -30.67 5.79
N ILE A 236 -1.58 -31.53 5.86
CA ILE A 236 -0.54 -31.65 4.83
C ILE A 236 -1.19 -32.01 3.48
N PHE A 237 -2.09 -33.00 3.45
CA PHE A 237 -2.81 -33.37 2.23
C PHE A 237 -3.67 -32.22 1.70
N GLY A 238 -4.45 -31.55 2.56
CA GLY A 238 -5.28 -30.41 2.18
C GLY A 238 -4.47 -29.23 1.64
N LEU A 239 -3.30 -28.93 2.22
CA LEU A 239 -2.39 -27.90 1.73
C LEU A 239 -1.69 -28.29 0.43
N ALA A 240 -1.38 -29.58 0.22
CA ALA A 240 -0.85 -30.07 -1.05
C ALA A 240 -1.89 -29.98 -2.19
N VAL A 241 -3.15 -30.35 -1.92
CA VAL A 241 -4.26 -30.14 -2.87
C VAL A 241 -4.48 -28.65 -3.13
N LEU A 242 -4.49 -27.81 -2.08
CA LEU A 242 -4.63 -26.36 -2.21
C LEU A 242 -3.52 -25.73 -3.06
N MET A 243 -2.27 -26.18 -2.89
CA MET A 243 -1.14 -25.78 -3.74
C MET A 243 -1.37 -26.19 -5.20
N ALA A 244 -1.75 -27.45 -5.44
CA ALA A 244 -1.96 -27.99 -6.79
C ALA A 244 -3.12 -27.32 -7.56
N ILE A 245 -4.02 -26.60 -6.89
CA ILE A 245 -5.07 -25.77 -7.51
C ILE A 245 -4.82 -24.26 -7.38
N ALA A 246 -3.75 -23.85 -6.71
CA ALA A 246 -3.49 -22.45 -6.34
C ALA A 246 -3.50 -21.45 -7.50
N PRO A 247 -2.89 -21.73 -8.68
CA PRO A 247 -2.87 -20.76 -9.77
C PRO A 247 -4.28 -20.45 -10.29
N TRP A 248 -5.13 -21.47 -10.46
CA TRP A 248 -6.50 -21.30 -10.93
C TRP A 248 -7.39 -20.62 -9.87
N LEU A 249 -7.16 -20.89 -8.59
CA LEU A 249 -7.91 -20.25 -7.50
C LEU A 249 -7.56 -18.76 -7.37
N ILE A 250 -6.28 -18.39 -7.54
CA ILE A 250 -5.84 -16.99 -7.58
C ILE A 250 -6.33 -16.31 -8.86
N ASP A 251 -6.27 -16.97 -10.03
CA ASP A 251 -6.85 -16.45 -11.27
C ASP A 251 -8.34 -16.14 -11.10
N ALA A 252 -9.14 -17.10 -10.62
CA ALA A 252 -10.57 -16.92 -10.41
C ALA A 252 -10.86 -15.75 -9.45
N PHE A 253 -10.06 -15.62 -8.38
CA PHE A 253 -10.15 -14.49 -7.45
C PHE A 253 -9.83 -13.15 -8.14
N LEU A 254 -8.70 -13.04 -8.83
CA LEU A 254 -8.25 -11.81 -9.48
C LEU A 254 -9.13 -11.42 -10.68
N GLN A 255 -9.64 -12.39 -11.46
CA GLN A 255 -10.62 -12.16 -12.52
C GLN A 255 -11.94 -11.64 -11.92
N ARG A 256 -12.46 -12.28 -10.87
CA ARG A 256 -13.76 -11.95 -10.27
C ARG A 256 -13.78 -10.60 -9.56
N PHE A 257 -12.71 -10.22 -8.86
CA PHE A 257 -12.68 -9.03 -8.01
C PHE A 257 -11.84 -7.86 -8.56
N HIS A 258 -10.92 -8.12 -9.50
CA HIS A 258 -9.96 -7.13 -10.01
C HIS A 258 -9.83 -7.13 -11.54
N SER A 259 -10.72 -7.86 -12.23
CA SER A 259 -10.79 -7.93 -13.69
C SER A 259 -9.44 -8.22 -14.35
N LEU A 260 -8.72 -9.22 -13.82
CA LEU A 260 -7.54 -9.80 -14.45
C LEU A 260 -7.86 -10.19 -15.89
N LYS A 261 -7.06 -9.71 -16.84
CA LYS A 261 -7.07 -10.12 -18.24
C LYS A 261 -5.74 -10.79 -18.57
N PRO A 262 -5.71 -11.77 -19.51
CA PRO A 262 -4.45 -12.21 -20.09
C PRO A 262 -3.74 -11.02 -20.74
N PHE A 263 -2.41 -11.04 -20.69
CA PHE A 263 -1.55 -10.04 -21.31
C PHE A 263 -0.54 -10.78 -22.17
N SER A 264 -0.44 -10.43 -23.45
CA SER A 264 0.44 -11.11 -24.39
C SER A 264 1.86 -10.54 -24.36
N LEU A 265 2.85 -11.33 -24.80
CA LEU A 265 4.21 -10.83 -25.00
C LEU A 265 4.28 -9.72 -26.05
N THR A 266 3.35 -9.73 -27.02
CA THR A 266 3.18 -8.70 -28.05
C THR A 266 2.61 -7.41 -27.47
N GLU A 267 1.65 -7.47 -26.54
CA GLU A 267 1.21 -6.27 -25.81
C GLU A 267 2.32 -5.74 -24.91
N LEU A 268 3.04 -6.60 -24.17
CA LEU A 268 4.21 -6.17 -23.40
C LEU A 268 5.27 -5.49 -24.28
N GLU A 269 5.52 -6.01 -25.47
CA GLU A 269 6.47 -5.46 -26.44
C GLU A 269 6.07 -4.05 -26.92
N ASN A 270 4.78 -3.68 -26.90
CA ASN A 270 4.34 -2.31 -27.18
C ASN A 270 4.60 -1.32 -26.02
N TYR A 271 4.68 -1.78 -24.77
CA TYR A 271 4.98 -0.93 -23.60
C TYR A 271 6.48 -0.93 -23.25
N SER A 272 7.15 -2.07 -23.39
CA SER A 272 8.58 -2.26 -23.13
C SER A 272 9.12 -3.39 -24.03
N PRO A 273 9.63 -3.04 -25.24
CA PRO A 273 10.33 -3.98 -26.10
C PRO A 273 11.49 -4.67 -25.38
N GLU A 274 12.20 -3.98 -24.49
CA GLU A 274 13.21 -4.56 -23.61
C GLU A 274 12.63 -5.64 -22.69
N ALA A 275 11.54 -5.40 -21.96
CA ALA A 275 10.98 -6.39 -21.03
C ALA A 275 10.60 -7.69 -21.75
N SER A 276 9.94 -7.60 -22.90
CA SER A 276 9.60 -8.76 -23.75
C SER A 276 10.87 -9.54 -24.17
N ARG A 277 11.90 -8.83 -24.65
CA ARG A 277 13.19 -9.45 -25.05
C ARG A 277 13.94 -10.08 -23.87
N LEU A 278 14.01 -9.41 -22.72
CA LEU A 278 14.69 -9.92 -21.52
C LEU A 278 13.98 -11.13 -20.94
N LEU A 279 12.65 -11.12 -20.89
CA LEU A 279 11.85 -12.25 -20.42
C LEU A 279 12.06 -13.48 -21.32
N LYS A 280 11.91 -13.32 -22.64
CA LYS A 280 12.23 -14.37 -23.63
C LYS A 280 13.66 -14.91 -23.42
N ARG A 281 14.66 -14.03 -23.37
CA ARG A 281 16.08 -14.39 -23.17
C ARG A 281 16.34 -15.14 -21.87
N GLY A 282 15.82 -14.65 -20.75
CA GLY A 282 15.99 -15.25 -19.42
C GLY A 282 15.36 -16.64 -19.34
N CYS A 283 14.17 -16.82 -19.92
CA CYS A 283 13.51 -18.11 -20.03
C CYS A 283 14.33 -19.11 -20.86
N THR A 284 14.80 -18.71 -22.06
CA THR A 284 15.66 -19.56 -22.92
C THR A 284 16.97 -19.94 -22.22
N GLN A 285 17.66 -18.99 -21.59
CA GLN A 285 18.92 -19.24 -20.87
C GLN A 285 18.74 -20.22 -19.70
N ARG A 286 17.58 -20.22 -19.04
CA ARG A 286 17.26 -21.11 -17.92
C ARG A 286 16.49 -22.38 -18.32
N ARG A 287 16.19 -22.56 -19.61
CA ARG A 287 15.39 -23.67 -20.16
C ARG A 287 14.02 -23.82 -19.48
N ILE A 288 13.38 -22.70 -19.14
CA ILE A 288 12.02 -22.64 -18.58
C ILE A 288 11.05 -22.07 -19.61
N ALA A 289 9.77 -22.43 -19.50
CA ALA A 289 8.71 -21.81 -20.28
C ALA A 289 8.59 -20.32 -19.95
N VAL A 290 8.11 -19.52 -20.91
CA VAL A 290 7.74 -18.13 -20.63
C VAL A 290 6.48 -18.13 -19.77
N PRO A 291 6.46 -17.45 -18.61
CA PRO A 291 5.29 -17.42 -17.74
C PRO A 291 4.11 -16.74 -18.41
N GLN A 292 2.90 -17.10 -17.96
CA GLN A 292 1.68 -16.41 -18.38
C GLN A 292 1.71 -15.00 -17.81
N LEU A 293 1.45 -13.99 -18.65
CA LEU A 293 1.37 -12.61 -18.18
C LEU A 293 -0.10 -12.20 -18.03
N GLY A 294 -0.37 -11.31 -17.07
CA GLY A 294 -1.71 -10.77 -16.87
C GLY A 294 -1.70 -9.33 -16.40
N VAL A 295 -2.78 -8.62 -16.72
CA VAL A 295 -2.99 -7.22 -16.34
C VAL A 295 -4.27 -7.06 -15.53
N LEU A 296 -4.17 -6.40 -14.36
CA LEU A 296 -5.31 -5.99 -13.55
C LEU A 296 -5.82 -4.62 -14.00
N ALA A 297 -7.13 -4.48 -14.13
CA ALA A 297 -7.79 -3.23 -14.54
C ALA A 297 -7.92 -2.22 -13.36
N ILE A 298 -6.86 -2.05 -12.58
CA ILE A 298 -6.78 -1.13 -11.44
C ILE A 298 -5.65 -0.12 -11.62
N ASP A 299 -5.83 1.06 -11.03
CA ASP A 299 -4.89 2.19 -11.14
C ASP A 299 -3.87 2.22 -10.00
N THR A 300 -4.08 1.40 -8.96
CA THR A 300 -3.09 1.18 -7.91
C THR A 300 -1.89 0.40 -8.47
N PRO A 301 -0.65 0.88 -8.34
CA PRO A 301 0.51 0.21 -8.92
C PRO A 301 0.80 -1.09 -8.16
N LEU A 302 0.90 -2.20 -8.88
CA LEU A 302 1.42 -3.45 -8.34
C LEU A 302 2.00 -4.31 -9.46
N ILE A 303 2.94 -5.16 -9.08
CA ILE A 303 3.45 -6.29 -9.85
C ILE A 303 3.78 -7.41 -8.86
N PHE A 304 3.51 -8.66 -9.23
CA PHE A 304 3.88 -9.84 -8.46
C PHE A 304 3.79 -11.14 -9.28
N THR A 305 4.49 -12.17 -8.80
CA THR A 305 4.48 -13.54 -9.35
C THR A 305 3.75 -14.52 -8.42
N TYR A 306 2.97 -15.43 -9.00
CA TYR A 306 2.35 -16.55 -8.26
C TYR A 306 2.24 -17.83 -9.09
N GLY A 307 2.03 -18.96 -8.40
CA GLY A 307 1.79 -20.28 -9.00
C GLY A 307 2.38 -21.42 -8.16
N ASP A 308 2.28 -22.64 -8.69
CA ASP A 308 2.69 -23.89 -8.05
C ASP A 308 3.89 -24.58 -8.74
N LEU A 309 4.05 -24.42 -10.05
CA LEU A 309 5.20 -24.87 -10.85
C LEU A 309 5.66 -23.77 -11.82
N GLN A 310 6.91 -23.84 -12.28
CA GLN A 310 7.45 -22.89 -13.27
C GLN A 310 6.61 -22.82 -14.57
N ARG A 311 6.05 -23.97 -15.02
CA ARG A 311 5.18 -24.05 -16.21
C ARG A 311 3.80 -23.41 -16.04
N THR A 312 3.36 -23.20 -14.81
CA THR A 312 2.08 -22.60 -14.42
C THR A 312 2.27 -21.23 -13.73
N ALA A 313 3.51 -20.74 -13.68
CA ALA A 313 3.84 -19.44 -13.11
C ALA A 313 3.19 -18.31 -13.91
N ARG A 314 2.68 -17.33 -13.17
CA ARG A 314 2.03 -16.14 -13.69
C ARG A 314 2.72 -14.89 -13.15
N ILE A 315 3.02 -13.94 -14.02
CA ILE A 315 3.46 -12.59 -13.63
C ILE A 315 2.30 -11.63 -13.92
N VAL A 316 1.76 -11.02 -12.86
CA VAL A 316 0.63 -10.10 -12.97
C VAL A 316 1.04 -8.71 -12.51
N LEU A 317 0.69 -7.70 -13.30
CA LEU A 317 0.84 -6.29 -12.97
C LEU A 317 -0.48 -5.53 -13.12
N SER A 318 -0.52 -4.27 -12.69
CA SER A 318 -1.68 -3.40 -12.87
C SER A 318 -1.51 -2.41 -14.01
N ARG A 319 -2.65 -2.00 -14.60
CA ARG A 319 -2.71 -0.90 -15.57
C ARG A 319 -2.07 0.38 -15.02
N GLY A 320 -2.30 0.68 -13.74
CA GLY A 320 -1.69 1.85 -13.07
C GLY A 320 -0.17 1.82 -13.03
N LEU A 321 0.45 0.63 -12.98
CA LEU A 321 1.90 0.48 -13.05
C LEU A 321 2.42 0.62 -14.49
N LEU A 322 1.77 -0.05 -15.46
CA LEU A 322 2.10 0.06 -16.89
C LEU A 322 2.04 1.50 -17.43
N ALA A 323 1.08 2.31 -16.95
CA ALA A 323 0.85 3.65 -17.44
C ALA A 323 1.83 4.72 -16.90
N GLN A 324 2.71 4.36 -15.96
CA GLN A 324 3.55 5.32 -15.23
C GLN A 324 5.06 4.98 -15.21
N LEU A 325 5.45 3.73 -15.42
CA LEU A 325 6.86 3.33 -15.47
C LEU A 325 7.40 3.30 -16.92
N GLY A 326 8.66 3.67 -17.08
CA GLY A 326 9.37 3.65 -18.37
C GLY A 326 9.79 2.23 -18.84
N GLU A 327 10.31 2.15 -20.07
CA GLU A 327 10.74 0.87 -20.68
C GLU A 327 11.75 0.11 -19.80
N ALA A 328 12.75 0.83 -19.28
CA ALA A 328 13.87 0.26 -18.51
C ALA A 328 13.43 -0.17 -17.09
N GLU A 329 12.53 0.60 -16.49
CA GLU A 329 11.95 0.33 -15.18
C GLU A 329 11.04 -0.91 -15.23
N LEU A 330 10.18 -1.00 -16.25
CA LEU A 330 9.36 -2.20 -16.53
C LEU A 330 10.25 -3.42 -16.80
N ALA A 331 11.29 -3.27 -17.61
CA ALA A 331 12.25 -4.35 -17.90
C ALA A 331 12.96 -4.86 -16.64
N ALA A 332 13.35 -3.96 -15.73
CA ALA A 332 13.96 -4.31 -14.46
C ALA A 332 13.00 -5.05 -13.52
N LEU A 333 11.74 -4.60 -13.41
CA LEU A 333 10.73 -5.27 -12.59
C LEU A 333 10.39 -6.66 -13.13
N TYR A 334 10.17 -6.81 -14.45
CA TYR A 334 9.94 -8.12 -15.06
C TYR A 334 11.13 -9.08 -14.89
N ALA A 335 12.36 -8.57 -14.93
CA ALA A 335 13.54 -9.38 -14.64
C ALA A 335 13.60 -9.82 -13.17
N GLY A 336 13.16 -8.98 -12.24
CA GLY A 336 13.04 -9.31 -10.81
C GLY A 336 11.95 -10.36 -10.52
N GLU A 337 10.78 -10.24 -11.17
CA GLU A 337 9.71 -11.23 -11.06
C GLU A 337 10.11 -12.58 -11.67
N LEU A 338 10.79 -12.58 -12.82
CA LEU A 338 11.35 -13.81 -13.41
C LEU A 338 12.32 -14.50 -12.45
N ALA A 339 13.08 -13.76 -11.64
CA ALA A 339 13.98 -14.34 -10.65
C ALA A 339 13.26 -15.24 -9.64
N HIS A 340 12.06 -14.84 -9.20
CA HIS A 340 11.25 -15.63 -8.28
C HIS A 340 10.86 -16.99 -8.87
N ILE A 341 10.55 -17.02 -10.17
CA ILE A 341 10.27 -18.26 -10.94
C ILE A 341 11.53 -19.12 -11.05
N VAL A 342 12.67 -18.51 -11.39
CA VAL A 342 13.96 -19.22 -11.55
C VAL A 342 14.42 -19.86 -10.23
N TYR A 343 14.25 -19.16 -9.11
CA TYR A 343 14.65 -19.65 -7.78
C TYR A 343 13.56 -20.41 -7.02
N TRP A 344 12.39 -20.66 -7.63
CA TRP A 344 11.24 -21.36 -7.03
C TRP A 344 10.64 -20.72 -5.76
N ASP A 345 11.12 -19.54 -5.32
CA ASP A 345 10.66 -18.91 -4.08
C ASP A 345 9.18 -18.51 -4.10
N PHE A 346 8.62 -18.30 -5.30
CA PHE A 346 7.21 -17.95 -5.48
C PHE A 346 6.23 -19.05 -5.03
N VAL A 347 6.64 -20.32 -5.02
CA VAL A 347 5.76 -21.46 -4.69
C VAL A 347 5.36 -21.48 -3.21
N PRO A 348 6.29 -21.55 -2.23
CA PRO A 348 5.91 -21.45 -0.81
C PRO A 348 5.24 -20.10 -0.48
N MET A 349 5.63 -19.02 -1.16
CA MET A 349 5.00 -17.70 -0.98
C MET A 349 3.56 -17.67 -1.49
N THR A 350 3.25 -18.36 -2.60
CA THR A 350 1.89 -18.53 -3.13
C THR A 350 1.00 -19.26 -2.14
N LEU A 351 1.49 -20.35 -1.52
CA LEU A 351 0.74 -21.06 -0.48
C LEU A 351 0.46 -20.18 0.74
N VAL A 352 1.46 -19.46 1.27
CA VAL A 352 1.29 -18.58 2.44
C VAL A 352 0.27 -17.48 2.15
N VAL A 353 0.35 -16.83 0.99
CA VAL A 353 -0.64 -15.80 0.60
C VAL A 353 -2.02 -16.42 0.41
N LEU A 354 -2.15 -17.55 -0.28
CA LEU A 354 -3.46 -18.18 -0.52
C LEU A 354 -4.15 -18.61 0.78
N VAL A 355 -3.40 -19.19 1.72
CA VAL A 355 -3.88 -19.54 3.06
C VAL A 355 -4.30 -18.30 3.86
N ALA A 356 -3.49 -17.23 3.84
CA ALA A 356 -3.83 -15.96 4.52
C ALA A 356 -4.97 -15.18 3.83
N GLN A 357 -5.18 -15.39 2.52
CA GLN A 357 -6.23 -14.74 1.74
C GLN A 357 -7.63 -15.23 2.15
N ILE A 358 -7.78 -16.48 2.62
CA ILE A 358 -9.06 -17.03 3.10
C ILE A 358 -9.66 -16.18 4.23
N PRO A 359 -9.00 -16.01 5.40
CA PRO A 359 -9.56 -15.18 6.47
C PRO A 359 -9.59 -13.69 6.09
N TYR A 360 -8.69 -13.20 5.24
CA TYR A 360 -8.77 -11.81 4.74
C TYR A 360 -10.02 -11.56 3.89
N TRP A 361 -10.41 -12.52 3.04
CA TRP A 361 -11.65 -12.45 2.27
C TRP A 361 -12.89 -12.53 3.18
N VAL A 362 -12.89 -13.42 4.18
CA VAL A 362 -13.96 -13.49 5.19
C VAL A 362 -14.10 -12.15 5.91
N TYR A 363 -12.99 -11.53 6.34
CA TYR A 363 -12.99 -10.18 6.92
C TYR A 363 -13.67 -9.16 5.99
N TRP A 364 -13.31 -9.09 4.71
CA TRP A 364 -13.89 -8.12 3.77
C TRP A 364 -15.38 -8.36 3.48
N GLN A 365 -15.82 -9.61 3.34
CA GLN A 365 -17.23 -9.94 3.10
C GLN A 365 -18.08 -9.67 4.33
N VAL A 366 -17.68 -10.21 5.49
CA VAL A 366 -18.44 -10.08 6.74
C VAL A 366 -18.49 -8.62 7.19
N ALA A 367 -17.40 -7.86 7.06
CA ALA A 367 -17.42 -6.43 7.32
C ALA A 367 -18.39 -5.70 6.39
N GLY A 368 -18.34 -6.01 5.09
CA GLY A 368 -19.25 -5.45 4.10
C GLY A 368 -20.71 -5.87 4.24
N TRP A 369 -21.02 -6.98 4.93
CA TRP A 369 -22.39 -7.34 5.33
C TRP A 369 -22.81 -6.61 6.60
N GLY A 370 -21.94 -6.53 7.61
CA GLY A 370 -22.21 -5.80 8.84
C GLY A 370 -22.41 -4.30 8.63
N ASP A 371 -21.67 -3.68 7.71
CA ASP A 371 -21.85 -2.27 7.33
C ASP A 371 -23.19 -2.00 6.62
N ARG A 372 -23.83 -3.04 6.07
CA ARG A 372 -25.19 -2.99 5.49
C ARG A 372 -26.29 -3.45 6.46
N ALA A 373 -25.93 -4.02 7.62
CA ALA A 373 -26.87 -4.55 8.59
C ALA A 373 -27.47 -3.44 9.46
N GLN A 374 -28.79 -3.27 9.40
CA GLN A 374 -29.53 -2.36 10.28
C GLN A 374 -29.66 -2.90 11.72
N ASN A 375 -29.71 -4.23 11.87
CA ASN A 375 -29.80 -4.88 13.18
C ASN A 375 -28.47 -4.79 13.95
N VAL A 376 -28.50 -4.16 15.12
CA VAL A 376 -27.32 -3.93 15.99
C VAL A 376 -26.62 -5.24 16.39
N ILE A 377 -27.37 -6.32 16.67
CA ILE A 377 -26.81 -7.63 17.04
C ILE A 377 -26.09 -8.25 15.85
N LEU A 378 -26.69 -8.22 14.65
CA LEU A 378 -26.04 -8.76 13.45
C LEU A 378 -24.77 -7.97 13.09
N ARG A 379 -24.82 -6.63 13.23
CA ARG A 379 -23.67 -5.73 13.07
C ARG A 379 -22.57 -6.04 14.11
N SER A 380 -22.94 -6.37 15.34
CA SER A 380 -22.04 -6.82 16.42
C SER A 380 -21.31 -8.11 16.08
N ILE A 381 -22.05 -9.12 15.64
CA ILE A 381 -21.47 -10.42 15.25
C ILE A 381 -20.53 -10.25 14.05
N ALA A 382 -20.95 -9.47 13.05
CA ALA A 382 -20.13 -9.17 11.88
C ALA A 382 -18.84 -8.44 12.26
N ALA A 383 -18.90 -7.48 13.16
CA ALA A 383 -17.75 -6.75 13.68
C ALA A 383 -16.71 -7.65 14.38
N ILE A 384 -17.15 -8.46 15.34
CA ILE A 384 -16.27 -9.39 16.08
C ILE A 384 -15.65 -10.42 15.12
N THR A 385 -16.47 -11.01 14.25
CA THR A 385 -16.02 -11.99 13.26
C THR A 385 -14.98 -11.40 12.31
N SER A 386 -15.23 -10.19 11.80
CA SER A 386 -14.30 -9.47 10.92
C SER A 386 -12.96 -9.18 11.60
N ALA A 387 -12.98 -8.82 12.88
CA ALA A 387 -11.78 -8.56 13.66
C ALA A 387 -10.95 -9.83 13.92
N ILE A 388 -11.61 -10.94 14.29
CA ILE A 388 -10.96 -12.25 14.45
C ILE A 388 -10.35 -12.70 13.12
N SER A 389 -11.09 -12.58 12.01
CA SER A 389 -10.61 -12.92 10.67
C SER A 389 -9.40 -12.07 10.24
N TYR A 390 -9.40 -10.76 10.52
CA TYR A 390 -8.25 -9.90 10.24
C TYR A 390 -7.03 -10.26 11.09
N GLY A 391 -7.23 -10.60 12.38
CA GLY A 391 -6.17 -11.11 13.24
C GLY A 391 -5.59 -12.45 12.76
N LEU A 392 -6.44 -13.33 12.24
CA LEU A 392 -6.04 -14.62 11.66
C LEU A 392 -5.28 -14.45 10.34
N TYR A 393 -5.66 -13.50 9.49
CA TYR A 393 -4.86 -13.09 8.31
C TYR A 393 -3.45 -12.67 8.76
N TRP A 394 -3.34 -11.82 9.78
CA TRP A 394 -2.03 -11.41 10.31
C TRP A 394 -1.23 -12.60 10.84
N LEU A 395 -1.83 -13.50 11.62
CA LEU A 395 -1.16 -14.71 12.12
C LEU A 395 -0.62 -15.60 10.98
N LEU A 396 -1.46 -15.91 9.99
CA LEU A 396 -1.12 -16.85 8.92
C LEU A 396 -0.09 -16.30 7.91
N ARG A 397 0.11 -14.98 7.84
CA ARG A 397 1.19 -14.38 7.02
C ARG A 397 2.58 -14.37 7.67
N TRP A 398 2.70 -14.59 8.99
CA TRP A 398 4.01 -14.59 9.69
C TRP A 398 5.05 -15.54 9.10
N PRO A 399 4.73 -16.82 8.78
CA PRO A 399 5.69 -17.77 8.19
C PRO A 399 6.41 -17.29 6.93
N GLY A 400 5.76 -16.43 6.12
CA GLY A 400 6.31 -15.88 4.89
C GLY A 400 7.19 -14.65 5.07
N LEU A 401 7.16 -13.96 6.23
CA LEU A 401 7.82 -12.67 6.41
C LEU A 401 9.34 -12.72 6.17
N TRP A 402 10.03 -13.75 6.67
CA TRP A 402 11.49 -13.82 6.52
C TRP A 402 11.91 -14.15 5.08
N LEU A 403 11.27 -15.14 4.45
CA LEU A 403 11.51 -15.48 3.06
C LEU A 403 11.19 -14.31 2.12
N ALA A 404 10.08 -13.60 2.34
CA ALA A 404 9.71 -12.40 1.60
C ALA A 404 10.79 -11.31 1.65
N ARG A 405 11.48 -11.14 2.80
CA ARG A 405 12.60 -10.20 2.90
C ARG A 405 13.84 -10.67 2.14
N VAL A 406 14.23 -11.93 2.34
CA VAL A 406 15.51 -12.46 1.79
C VAL A 406 15.43 -12.62 0.27
N ARG A 407 14.31 -13.13 -0.27
CA ARG A 407 14.15 -13.38 -1.71
C ARG A 407 14.30 -12.13 -2.57
N GLN A 408 13.99 -10.95 -2.04
CA GLN A 408 14.16 -9.68 -2.77
C GLN A 408 15.63 -9.38 -3.11
N TYR A 409 16.59 -9.71 -2.24
CA TYR A 409 18.02 -9.51 -2.57
C TYR A 409 18.53 -10.46 -3.67
N TYR A 410 17.99 -11.67 -3.74
CA TYR A 410 18.28 -12.63 -4.82
C TYR A 410 17.64 -12.19 -6.14
N SER A 411 16.40 -11.67 -6.07
CA SER A 411 15.70 -11.05 -7.19
C SER A 411 16.46 -9.83 -7.74
N ASP A 412 16.86 -8.88 -6.88
CA ASP A 412 17.63 -7.69 -7.27
C ASP A 412 18.92 -8.05 -8.02
N ARG A 413 19.66 -9.02 -7.49
CA ARG A 413 20.92 -9.48 -8.10
C ARG A 413 20.68 -10.16 -9.46
N PHE A 414 19.64 -10.99 -9.56
CA PHE A 414 19.27 -11.64 -10.82
C PHE A 414 18.81 -10.62 -11.86
N ALA A 415 17.95 -9.67 -11.46
CA ALA A 415 17.47 -8.60 -12.32
C ALA A 415 18.63 -7.78 -12.88
N CYS A 416 19.57 -7.32 -12.03
CA CYS A 416 20.79 -6.65 -12.48
C CYS A 416 21.59 -7.51 -13.46
N ASN A 417 21.85 -8.78 -13.13
CA ASN A 417 22.59 -9.70 -13.99
C ASN A 417 21.91 -9.96 -15.35
N LEU A 418 20.57 -9.87 -15.42
CA LEU A 418 19.80 -10.08 -16.65
C LEU A 418 19.64 -8.79 -17.47
N THR A 419 19.50 -7.62 -16.84
CA THR A 419 19.34 -6.33 -17.53
C THR A 419 20.67 -5.69 -17.93
N GLY A 420 21.75 -5.93 -17.18
CA GLY A 420 22.98 -5.12 -17.27
C GLY A 420 22.83 -3.69 -16.73
N ASN A 421 21.73 -3.42 -16.01
CA ASN A 421 21.28 -2.09 -15.60
C ASN A 421 20.77 -2.07 -14.14
N PRO A 422 21.67 -1.85 -13.15
CA PRO A 422 21.28 -1.69 -11.74
C PRO A 422 20.53 -0.38 -11.48
N ASN A 423 20.81 0.66 -12.26
CA ASN A 423 20.19 1.98 -12.12
C ASN A 423 18.71 1.96 -12.49
N GLY A 424 18.33 1.26 -13.57
CA GLY A 424 16.94 1.08 -13.96
C GLY A 424 16.10 0.38 -12.89
N LEU A 425 16.67 -0.62 -12.18
CA LEU A 425 15.99 -1.22 -11.02
C LEU A 425 15.91 -0.26 -9.83
N ALA A 426 16.96 0.51 -9.56
CA ALA A 426 16.95 1.50 -8.49
C ALA A 426 15.90 2.59 -8.72
N THR A 427 15.79 3.10 -9.95
CA THR A 427 14.74 4.04 -10.37
C THR A 427 13.37 3.40 -10.26
N ALA A 428 13.17 2.18 -10.78
CA ALA A 428 11.87 1.48 -10.71
C ALA A 428 11.36 1.33 -9.26
N LEU A 429 12.22 1.00 -8.30
CA LEU A 429 11.83 0.86 -6.90
C LEU A 429 11.49 2.22 -6.23
N LEU A 430 12.17 3.30 -6.62
CA LEU A 430 11.86 4.66 -6.17
C LEU A 430 10.53 5.15 -6.74
N GLU A 431 10.34 5.06 -8.06
CA GLU A 431 9.12 5.45 -8.74
C GLU A 431 7.92 4.66 -8.21
N LEU A 432 8.07 3.34 -8.06
CA LEU A 432 7.02 2.50 -7.49
C LEU A 432 6.63 2.94 -6.06
N SER A 433 7.57 3.44 -5.26
CA SER A 433 7.27 3.99 -3.93
C SER A 433 6.45 5.28 -4.02
N GLY A 434 6.86 6.22 -4.87
CA GLY A 434 6.15 7.48 -5.10
C GLY A 434 4.75 7.28 -5.69
N ILE A 435 4.62 6.47 -6.73
CA ILE A 435 3.33 6.14 -7.37
C ILE A 435 2.41 5.43 -6.37
N THR A 436 2.95 4.57 -5.49
CA THR A 436 2.16 3.92 -4.43
C THR A 436 1.61 4.95 -3.44
N ALA A 437 2.42 5.92 -3.02
CA ALA A 437 1.97 7.00 -2.12
C ALA A 437 0.84 7.81 -2.77
N SER A 438 1.05 8.28 -4.01
CA SER A 438 0.05 9.01 -4.79
C SER A 438 -1.24 8.22 -5.01
N ALA A 439 -1.16 6.91 -5.27
CA ALA A 439 -2.34 6.06 -5.45
C ALA A 439 -3.15 5.87 -4.16
N ILE A 440 -2.49 5.80 -2.99
CA ILE A 440 -3.15 5.75 -1.68
C ILE A 440 -3.81 7.10 -1.36
N GLU A 441 -3.12 8.21 -1.63
CA GLU A 441 -3.62 9.57 -1.45
C GLU A 441 -4.89 9.84 -2.29
N GLN A 442 -4.81 9.61 -3.60
CA GLN A 442 -5.92 9.78 -4.55
C GLN A 442 -7.12 8.90 -4.17
N ARG A 443 -6.87 7.66 -3.72
CA ARG A 443 -7.94 6.73 -3.31
C ARG A 443 -8.48 7.03 -1.91
N SER A 444 -7.77 7.81 -1.10
CA SER A 444 -8.06 8.10 0.31
C SER A 444 -8.06 6.88 1.25
N TYR A 445 -7.55 5.71 0.82
CA TYR A 445 -7.34 4.51 1.65
C TYR A 445 -6.42 3.48 0.98
N THR A 446 -5.85 2.56 1.76
CA THR A 446 -4.95 1.52 1.24
C THR A 446 -5.73 0.44 0.47
N HIS A 447 -5.46 0.28 -0.83
CA HIS A 447 -6.15 -0.69 -1.68
C HIS A 447 -6.08 -2.13 -1.13
N PRO A 448 -7.16 -2.94 -1.16
CA PRO A 448 -7.19 -4.23 -0.48
C PRO A 448 -6.12 -5.24 -0.94
N LEU A 449 -5.77 -5.24 -2.24
CA LEU A 449 -4.70 -6.09 -2.77
C LEU A 449 -3.31 -5.69 -2.29
N LEU A 450 -3.03 -4.39 -2.09
CA LEU A 450 -1.71 -3.95 -1.61
C LEU A 450 -1.43 -4.58 -0.24
N GLU A 451 -2.45 -4.66 0.62
CA GLU A 451 -2.34 -5.30 1.93
C GLU A 451 -2.33 -6.83 1.85
N SER A 452 -3.21 -7.46 1.09
CA SER A 452 -3.33 -8.93 1.14
C SER A 452 -2.25 -9.67 0.33
N PHE A 453 -1.75 -9.06 -0.75
CA PHE A 453 -0.63 -9.56 -1.55
C PHE A 453 0.72 -8.93 -1.15
N ASP A 454 0.79 -8.16 -0.06
CA ASP A 454 1.99 -7.49 0.50
C ASP A 454 3.25 -8.39 0.51
N LEU A 455 3.10 -9.68 0.81
CA LEU A 455 4.19 -10.67 0.79
C LEU A 455 4.82 -10.93 -0.60
N LEU A 456 4.07 -10.71 -1.68
CA LEU A 456 4.48 -11.00 -3.05
C LEU A 456 5.00 -9.77 -3.80
N LEU A 457 4.60 -8.56 -3.40
CA LEU A 457 5.01 -7.29 -4.02
C LEU A 457 6.53 -7.05 -3.90
N PRO A 458 7.15 -6.27 -4.81
CA PRO A 458 8.55 -5.87 -4.67
C PRO A 458 8.77 -4.83 -3.56
N ILE A 459 7.80 -3.96 -3.25
CA ILE A 459 7.92 -2.95 -2.17
C ILE A 459 6.77 -3.02 -1.17
N ALA A 460 7.02 -2.51 0.04
CA ALA A 460 6.03 -2.43 1.11
C ALA A 460 5.10 -1.22 0.88
N PRO A 461 3.77 -1.39 0.81
CA PRO A 461 2.83 -0.26 0.71
C PRO A 461 2.96 0.70 1.91
N ARG A 462 3.25 0.13 3.09
CA ARG A 462 3.50 0.84 4.35
C ARG A 462 4.80 1.67 4.39
N ALA A 463 5.65 1.57 3.37
CA ALA A 463 6.86 2.39 3.22
C ALA A 463 6.69 3.54 2.21
N ALA A 464 5.56 3.60 1.50
CA ALA A 464 5.22 4.71 0.62
C ALA A 464 4.72 5.90 1.46
N ILE A 465 5.60 6.88 1.68
CA ILE A 465 5.37 8.03 2.59
C ILE A 465 4.94 9.28 1.80
N SER A 466 5.73 9.66 0.79
CA SER A 466 5.49 10.87 -0.01
C SER A 466 6.02 10.66 -1.42
N PRO A 467 5.41 11.27 -2.44
CA PRO A 467 5.99 11.34 -3.78
C PRO A 467 7.20 12.29 -3.88
N ASP A 468 7.48 13.15 -2.89
CA ASP A 468 8.68 14.03 -2.94
C ASP A 468 9.98 13.23 -2.76
N PRO A 469 10.90 13.24 -3.75
CA PRO A 469 12.17 12.51 -3.67
C PRO A 469 13.08 12.91 -2.50
N ARG A 470 12.98 14.15 -1.98
CA ARG A 470 13.81 14.66 -0.88
C ARG A 470 13.42 14.05 0.46
N ILE A 471 12.10 13.90 0.67
CA ILE A 471 11.52 13.22 1.83
C ILE A 471 11.89 11.74 1.78
N LEU A 472 11.81 11.14 0.59
CA LEU A 472 12.21 9.77 0.35
C LEU A 472 13.71 9.55 0.64
N GLN A 473 14.61 10.39 0.11
CA GLN A 473 16.06 10.30 0.36
C GLN A 473 16.40 10.33 1.85
N SER A 474 15.81 11.26 2.61
CA SER A 474 16.01 11.36 4.06
C SER A 474 15.55 10.09 4.80
N GLY A 475 14.50 9.43 4.29
CA GLY A 475 14.09 8.08 4.68
C GLY A 475 15.18 7.02 4.45
N LEU A 476 15.72 7.00 3.23
CA LEU A 476 16.67 5.99 2.74
C LEU A 476 18.06 6.06 3.38
N GLU A 477 18.53 7.26 3.75
CA GLU A 477 19.82 7.42 4.45
C GLU A 477 19.78 6.90 5.90
N TRP A 478 18.64 7.03 6.59
CA TRP A 478 18.41 6.38 7.88
C TRP A 478 18.31 4.86 7.75
N ASP A 479 17.70 4.36 6.67
CA ASP A 479 17.52 2.94 6.42
C ASP A 479 18.86 2.20 6.50
N ILE A 480 19.92 2.76 5.91
CA ILE A 480 21.28 2.19 5.88
C ILE A 480 22.15 2.55 7.09
N SER A 481 21.94 3.72 7.71
CA SER A 481 22.81 4.23 8.79
C SER A 481 22.51 3.60 10.14
N ASN A 482 21.27 3.14 10.38
CA ASN A 482 20.87 2.62 11.68
C ASN A 482 21.45 1.20 11.97
N PRO A 483 22.14 0.96 13.10
CA PRO A 483 22.65 -0.37 13.45
C PRO A 483 21.56 -1.39 13.79
N GLY A 484 20.45 -0.94 14.38
CA GLY A 484 19.31 -1.78 14.76
C GLY A 484 18.42 -2.17 13.57
N ARG A 485 18.81 -1.85 12.34
CA ARG A 485 17.92 -1.88 11.17
C ARG A 485 17.25 -3.22 10.90
N HIS A 486 17.99 -4.32 11.02
CA HIS A 486 17.48 -5.67 10.76
C HIS A 486 16.56 -6.19 11.90
N TRP A 487 16.78 -5.74 13.14
CA TRP A 487 15.85 -6.02 14.25
C TRP A 487 14.49 -5.32 14.00
N LEU A 488 14.54 -4.08 13.54
CA LEU A 488 13.34 -3.27 13.26
C LEU A 488 12.50 -3.76 12.08
N THR A 489 13.04 -4.62 11.19
CA THR A 489 12.31 -5.17 10.04
C THR A 489 11.72 -6.55 10.27
N LEU A 490 11.87 -7.17 11.45
CA LEU A 490 11.42 -8.55 11.68
C LEU A 490 9.92 -8.77 11.40
N ASN A 491 9.07 -7.76 11.66
CA ASN A 491 7.62 -7.79 11.40
C ASN A 491 7.21 -7.14 10.05
N ASN A 492 8.17 -6.90 9.14
CA ASN A 492 7.93 -6.39 7.80
C ASN A 492 8.11 -7.49 6.74
N SER A 493 7.28 -7.43 5.69
CA SER A 493 7.34 -8.28 4.49
C SER A 493 8.62 -8.04 3.68
N HIS A 494 9.09 -6.79 3.64
CA HIS A 494 10.17 -6.36 2.75
C HIS A 494 11.45 -6.01 3.52
N PRO A 495 12.63 -6.14 2.89
CA PRO A 495 13.81 -5.45 3.38
C PRO A 495 13.61 -3.94 3.25
N ARG A 496 14.52 -3.17 3.83
CA ARG A 496 14.53 -1.71 3.70
C ARG A 496 14.80 -1.29 2.26
N LEU A 497 14.16 -0.21 1.83
CA LEU A 497 14.39 0.33 0.49
C LEU A 497 15.80 0.91 0.39
N GLY A 498 16.29 1.57 1.45
CA GLY A 498 17.67 2.07 1.49
C GLY A 498 18.73 0.97 1.40
N ASP A 499 18.56 -0.16 2.12
CA ASP A 499 19.48 -1.31 2.05
C ASP A 499 19.58 -1.87 0.61
N ARG A 500 18.44 -1.96 -0.11
CA ARG A 500 18.42 -2.41 -1.52
C ARG A 500 19.10 -1.39 -2.45
N LEU A 501 18.72 -0.11 -2.35
CA LEU A 501 19.28 0.92 -3.23
C LEU A 501 20.80 1.10 -3.03
N ALA A 502 21.30 0.97 -1.79
CA ALA A 502 22.74 0.96 -1.53
C ALA A 502 23.46 -0.25 -2.14
N LEU A 503 22.82 -1.42 -2.16
CA LEU A 503 23.33 -2.62 -2.83
C LEU A 503 23.36 -2.44 -4.36
N LEU A 504 22.30 -1.89 -4.96
CA LEU A 504 22.22 -1.58 -6.40
C LEU A 504 23.27 -0.54 -6.82
N ALA A 505 23.46 0.51 -6.01
CA ALA A 505 24.55 1.48 -6.19
C ALA A 505 25.94 0.83 -6.05
N GLY A 506 26.07 -0.23 -5.24
CA GLY A 506 27.25 -1.09 -5.18
C GLY A 506 27.52 -1.81 -6.50
N TYR A 507 26.50 -2.45 -7.08
CA TYR A 507 26.60 -3.12 -8.39
C TYR A 507 26.91 -2.13 -9.53
N ALA A 508 26.27 -0.94 -9.53
CA ALA A 508 26.56 0.12 -10.50
C ALA A 508 28.06 0.52 -10.44
N ARG A 509 28.59 0.81 -9.24
CA ARG A 509 30.02 1.11 -9.05
C ARG A 509 30.94 -0.03 -9.49
N GLN A 510 30.61 -1.28 -9.15
CA GLN A 510 31.37 -2.46 -9.58
C GLN A 510 31.46 -2.57 -11.11
N TRP A 511 30.40 -2.18 -11.82
CA TRP A 511 30.31 -2.18 -13.28
C TRP A 511 30.74 -0.85 -13.93
N ARG A 512 31.35 0.07 -13.16
CA ARG A 512 31.81 1.40 -13.62
C ARG A 512 30.69 2.30 -14.18
N LEU A 513 29.47 2.09 -13.72
CA LEU A 513 28.31 2.95 -13.98
C LEU A 513 28.20 4.01 -12.87
N VAL A 514 27.68 5.20 -13.21
CA VAL A 514 27.36 6.22 -12.20
C VAL A 514 26.06 5.81 -11.51
N PRO A 515 26.01 5.62 -10.17
CA PRO A 515 24.78 5.24 -9.50
C PRO A 515 23.68 6.30 -9.64
N SER A 516 22.45 5.90 -9.97
CA SER A 516 21.30 6.83 -10.00
C SER A 516 20.93 7.36 -8.61
N VAL A 517 21.29 6.64 -7.54
CA VAL A 517 21.05 7.02 -6.14
C VAL A 517 22.36 6.95 -5.35
N SER A 518 22.75 8.05 -4.71
CA SER A 518 23.94 8.14 -3.86
C SER A 518 23.54 8.39 -2.41
N LEU A 519 23.30 7.30 -1.66
CA LEU A 519 22.96 7.35 -0.24
C LEU A 519 24.22 7.48 0.62
N ARG A 520 24.18 8.38 1.61
CA ARG A 520 25.26 8.57 2.59
C ARG A 520 25.04 7.68 3.81
N SER A 521 25.98 6.77 4.07
CA SER A 521 26.00 6.01 5.33
C SER A 521 26.71 6.84 6.40
N LEU A 522 26.00 7.14 7.49
CA LEU A 522 26.54 7.86 8.64
C LEU A 522 26.84 6.85 9.76
N PRO A 523 28.04 6.88 10.39
CA PRO A 523 28.40 5.94 11.46
C PRO A 523 27.65 6.28 12.76
N VAL A 524 26.44 5.76 12.89
CA VAL A 524 25.57 5.94 14.06
C VAL A 524 25.82 4.83 15.09
N ARG A 525 25.97 5.19 16.37
CA ARG A 525 25.83 4.25 17.50
C ARG A 525 24.59 4.63 18.32
N SER A 526 23.54 3.81 18.27
CA SER A 526 22.37 4.02 19.14
C SER A 526 22.52 3.25 20.44
N SER A 527 22.50 3.96 21.57
CA SER A 527 22.57 3.39 22.92
C SER A 527 21.24 2.78 23.38
N ARG A 528 20.11 3.21 22.80
CA ARG A 528 18.75 2.92 23.28
C ARG A 528 18.10 1.66 22.67
N LEU A 529 18.75 0.99 21.72
CA LEU A 529 18.23 -0.23 21.09
C LEU A 529 17.92 -1.34 22.12
N ARG A 530 18.74 -1.47 23.17
CA ARG A 530 18.52 -2.42 24.28
C ARG A 530 17.19 -2.16 25.00
N LEU A 531 16.85 -0.88 25.23
CA LEU A 531 15.61 -0.49 25.91
C LEU A 531 14.38 -0.76 25.04
N GLN A 532 14.50 -0.65 23.71
CA GLN A 532 13.44 -1.06 22.79
C GLN A 532 13.17 -2.58 22.85
N ALA A 533 14.22 -3.39 23.00
CA ALA A 533 14.15 -4.84 23.16
C ALA A 533 13.82 -5.30 24.60
N ALA A 534 13.69 -4.39 25.57
CA ALA A 534 13.62 -4.70 27.00
C ALA A 534 12.55 -5.76 27.39
N PRO A 535 11.32 -5.81 26.84
CA PRO A 535 10.36 -6.86 27.17
C PRO A 535 10.85 -8.27 26.81
N PHE A 536 11.52 -8.41 25.66
CA PHE A 536 12.06 -9.68 25.18
C PHE A 536 13.32 -10.07 25.97
N LEU A 537 14.21 -9.10 26.23
CA LEU A 537 15.39 -9.31 27.07
C LEU A 537 15.00 -9.70 28.51
N GLY A 538 13.95 -9.08 29.05
CA GLY A 538 13.38 -9.43 30.34
C GLY A 538 12.82 -10.84 30.37
N ALA A 539 12.05 -11.25 29.36
CA ALA A 539 11.55 -12.63 29.24
C ALA A 539 12.69 -13.67 29.13
N VAL A 540 13.75 -13.37 28.37
CA VAL A 540 14.95 -14.22 28.24
C VAL A 540 15.72 -14.29 29.57
N LEU A 541 15.84 -13.19 30.30
CA LEU A 541 16.46 -13.16 31.63
C LEU A 541 15.64 -13.98 32.64
N GLY A 542 14.31 -13.86 32.61
CA GLY A 542 13.40 -14.69 33.42
C GLY A 542 13.56 -16.18 33.11
N LEU A 543 13.67 -16.55 31.82
CA LEU A 543 13.96 -17.93 31.41
C LEU A 543 15.34 -18.41 31.89
N ALA A 544 16.38 -17.56 31.80
CA ALA A 544 17.72 -17.91 32.25
C ALA A 544 17.78 -18.15 33.77
N ILE A 545 17.08 -17.33 34.57
CA ILE A 545 16.95 -17.53 36.02
C ILE A 545 16.15 -18.80 36.31
N ALA A 546 15.06 -19.06 35.58
CA ALA A 546 14.29 -20.30 35.73
C ALA A 546 15.13 -21.56 35.41
N LEU A 547 15.92 -21.55 34.34
CA LEU A 547 16.80 -22.65 33.97
C LEU A 547 17.94 -22.86 34.99
N LEU A 548 18.45 -21.78 35.58
CA LEU A 548 19.43 -21.86 36.67
C LEU A 548 18.83 -22.49 37.93
N LEU A 549 17.63 -22.06 38.35
CA LEU A 549 16.93 -22.65 39.50
C LEU A 549 16.57 -24.12 39.23
N TRP A 550 16.11 -24.45 38.02
CA TRP A 550 15.86 -25.82 37.59
C TRP A 550 17.13 -26.69 37.69
N LEU A 551 18.28 -26.17 37.25
CA LEU A 551 19.57 -26.85 37.37
C LEU A 551 20.00 -27.04 38.83
N VAL A 552 19.82 -26.03 39.68
CA VAL A 552 20.09 -26.12 41.13
C VAL A 552 19.19 -27.18 41.77
N GLY A 553 17.91 -27.20 41.44
CA GLY A 553 16.99 -28.25 41.89
C GLY A 553 17.38 -29.64 41.39
N ARG A 554 17.91 -29.74 40.17
CA ARG A 554 18.35 -31.03 39.62
C ARG A 554 19.59 -31.53 40.36
N VAL A 555 20.57 -30.67 40.62
CA VAL A 555 21.75 -31.01 41.43
C VAL A 555 21.34 -31.36 42.87
N ALA A 556 20.42 -30.61 43.46
CA ALA A 556 19.85 -30.92 44.78
C ALA A 556 19.16 -32.29 44.81
N GLN A 557 18.47 -32.69 43.75
CA GLN A 557 17.86 -34.02 43.62
C GLN A 557 18.91 -35.15 43.59
N GLU A 558 20.02 -34.98 42.87
CA GLU A 558 21.14 -35.95 42.86
C GLU A 558 21.93 -35.97 44.18
N LEU A 559 21.85 -34.90 44.99
CA LEU A 559 22.48 -34.77 46.32
C LEU A 559 21.52 -35.03 47.50
N GLU A 560 20.30 -35.51 47.23
CA GLU A 560 19.25 -35.79 48.22
C GLU A 560 18.84 -34.59 49.11
N TRP A 561 19.02 -33.36 48.62
CA TRP A 561 18.69 -32.11 49.33
C TRP A 561 17.20 -31.75 49.22
N GLN A 562 16.38 -32.40 50.06
CA GLN A 562 14.91 -32.29 50.14
C GLN A 562 14.33 -30.87 50.33
N SER A 563 15.14 -29.86 50.63
CA SER A 563 14.67 -28.48 50.82
C SER A 563 14.52 -27.69 49.51
N ILE A 564 15.22 -28.08 48.45
CA ILE A 564 15.34 -27.32 47.19
C ILE A 564 15.29 -28.19 45.90
N ASP A 565 15.18 -29.51 46.02
CA ASP A 565 14.97 -30.44 44.91
C ASP A 565 13.78 -30.05 43.98
N TRP A 566 12.70 -29.56 44.60
CA TRP A 566 11.44 -29.15 43.96
C TRP A 566 11.61 -28.06 42.89
N PHE A 567 12.67 -27.25 42.91
CA PHE A 567 12.96 -26.27 41.84
C PHE A 567 13.06 -26.94 40.45
N SER A 568 13.42 -28.22 40.38
CA SER A 568 13.52 -28.97 39.11
C SER A 568 12.18 -29.49 38.57
N GLY A 569 11.16 -29.63 39.42
CA GLY A 569 9.84 -30.12 39.04
C GLY A 569 8.82 -29.02 38.74
N ASP A 570 9.03 -27.80 39.23
CA ASP A 570 8.04 -26.74 39.22
C ASP A 570 7.95 -25.99 37.86
N ARG A 571 6.90 -26.29 37.09
CA ARG A 571 6.56 -25.60 35.84
C ARG A 571 5.97 -24.20 36.07
N GLY A 572 5.36 -23.96 37.24
CA GLY A 572 4.80 -22.67 37.65
C GLY A 572 5.92 -21.67 37.89
N LEU A 573 7.00 -22.09 38.56
CA LEU A 573 8.24 -21.31 38.71
C LEU A 573 8.83 -20.90 37.35
N LEU A 574 8.94 -21.84 36.40
CA LEU A 574 9.50 -21.56 35.08
C LEU A 574 8.69 -20.51 34.31
N TRP A 575 7.38 -20.72 34.14
CA TRP A 575 6.55 -19.77 33.40
C TRP A 575 6.32 -18.45 34.16
N GLY A 576 6.27 -18.52 35.49
CA GLY A 576 6.11 -17.35 36.36
C GLY A 576 7.27 -16.36 36.21
N LEU A 577 8.52 -16.84 36.26
CA LEU A 577 9.71 -16.00 36.09
C LEU A 577 9.81 -15.39 34.69
N VAL A 578 9.42 -16.12 33.64
CA VAL A 578 9.35 -15.58 32.27
C VAL A 578 8.34 -14.42 32.18
N LEU A 579 7.16 -14.57 32.78
CA LEU A 579 6.13 -13.52 32.80
C LEU A 579 6.54 -12.31 33.65
N MET A 580 7.18 -12.52 34.81
CA MET A 580 7.74 -11.44 35.63
C MET A 580 8.82 -10.67 34.86
N GLY A 581 9.74 -11.37 34.20
CA GLY A 581 10.77 -10.76 33.36
C GLY A 581 10.18 -9.92 32.22
N LEU A 582 9.15 -10.43 31.54
CA LEU A 582 8.41 -9.70 30.51
C LEU A 582 7.72 -8.44 31.08
N SER A 583 7.15 -8.53 32.28
CA SER A 583 6.53 -7.39 32.97
C SER A 583 7.54 -6.28 33.25
N ILE A 584 8.65 -6.60 33.91
CA ILE A 584 9.73 -5.64 34.24
C ILE A 584 10.28 -5.00 32.96
N GLY A 585 10.59 -5.80 31.94
CA GLY A 585 11.06 -5.31 30.65
C GLY A 585 10.05 -4.40 29.92
N THR A 586 8.75 -4.60 30.14
CA THR A 586 7.69 -3.74 29.63
C THR A 586 7.62 -2.41 30.38
N ILE A 587 7.65 -2.43 31.72
CA ILE A 587 7.64 -1.23 32.57
C ILE A 587 8.85 -0.34 32.26
N LEU A 588 10.05 -0.91 32.17
CA LEU A 588 11.28 -0.18 31.82
C LEU A 588 11.18 0.54 30.46
N ARG A 589 10.45 -0.04 29.50
CA ARG A 589 10.26 0.55 28.17
C ARG A 589 9.20 1.67 28.16
N ILE A 590 8.13 1.56 28.95
CA ILE A 590 6.94 2.44 28.85
C ILE A 590 7.31 3.92 28.94
N ASN A 591 8.05 4.36 29.96
CA ASN A 591 8.31 5.79 30.18
C ASN A 591 9.17 6.43 29.08
N ALA A 592 10.13 5.67 28.54
CA ALA A 592 10.93 6.14 27.40
C ALA A 592 10.10 6.16 26.10
N PHE A 593 9.22 5.17 25.91
CA PHE A 593 8.37 5.09 24.73
C PHE A 593 7.22 6.12 24.77
N PHE A 594 6.60 6.39 25.91
CA PHE A 594 5.47 7.31 26.06
C PHE A 594 5.77 8.42 27.09
N PRO A 595 6.66 9.38 26.78
CA PRO A 595 6.91 10.53 27.64
C PRO A 595 5.71 11.50 27.63
N ASP A 596 5.47 12.20 28.73
CA ASP A 596 4.40 13.20 28.84
C ASP A 596 4.41 14.21 27.67
N ILE A 597 3.24 14.39 27.04
CA ILE A 597 3.04 15.44 26.04
C ILE A 597 2.72 16.76 26.77
N ARG A 598 3.63 17.73 26.67
CA ARG A 598 3.53 19.05 27.31
C ARG A 598 3.68 20.13 26.24
N SER A 599 3.09 21.30 26.44
CA SER A 599 3.23 22.43 25.50
C SER A 599 4.69 22.82 25.24
N THR A 600 5.58 22.60 26.21
CA THR A 600 7.01 22.91 26.13
C THR A 600 7.85 21.90 25.34
N ASN A 601 7.35 20.68 25.09
CA ASN A 601 8.09 19.62 24.39
C ASN A 601 7.40 19.13 23.10
N THR A 602 6.25 19.71 22.74
CA THR A 602 5.46 19.34 21.57
C THR A 602 5.81 20.21 20.38
N GLN A 603 6.24 19.60 19.27
CA GLN A 603 6.40 20.30 18.00
C GLN A 603 5.02 20.49 17.33
N THR A 604 4.67 21.73 17.00
CA THR A 604 3.41 22.08 16.32
C THR A 604 3.62 22.18 14.82
N ASP A 605 2.86 21.38 14.07
CA ASP A 605 2.88 21.26 12.62
C ASP A 605 4.30 21.21 12.00
N PRO A 606 5.20 20.33 12.51
CA PRO A 606 6.56 20.22 11.98
C PRO A 606 6.55 19.57 10.59
N LEU A 607 7.35 20.13 9.67
CA LEU A 607 7.59 19.56 8.35
C LEU A 607 8.05 18.09 8.45
N LEU A 608 7.47 17.22 7.63
CA LEU A 608 7.77 15.79 7.61
C LEU A 608 9.24 15.54 7.27
N LEU A 609 9.81 16.36 6.38
CA LEU A 609 11.24 16.34 6.06
C LEU A 609 12.12 16.57 7.30
N ALA A 610 11.77 17.53 8.17
CA ALA A 610 12.54 17.83 9.38
C ALA A 610 12.51 16.68 10.39
N LEU A 611 11.37 15.99 10.52
CA LEU A 611 11.27 14.80 11.37
C LEU A 611 12.11 13.63 10.84
N LEU A 612 12.16 13.47 9.51
CA LEU A 612 12.89 12.42 8.79
C LEU A 612 14.35 12.74 8.47
N SER A 613 14.84 13.94 8.80
CA SER A 613 16.25 14.32 8.56
C SER A 613 17.24 13.65 9.52
N ASP A 614 16.79 13.18 10.70
CA ASP A 614 17.68 12.65 11.74
C ASP A 614 17.96 11.14 11.58
N PRO A 615 19.20 10.72 11.26
CA PRO A 615 19.59 9.33 11.02
C PRO A 615 19.67 8.46 12.30
N VAL A 616 19.61 9.06 13.49
CA VAL A 616 19.86 8.37 14.77
C VAL A 616 18.58 7.81 15.42
N LYS A 617 17.44 8.51 15.24
CA LYS A 617 16.17 8.20 15.92
C LYS A 617 15.75 6.73 15.79
N LEU A 618 15.48 6.08 16.91
CA LEU A 618 14.76 4.80 16.98
C LEU A 618 13.26 5.04 17.28
N PRO A 619 12.39 4.01 17.20
CA PRO A 619 11.02 4.13 17.66
C PRO A 619 10.90 4.52 19.14
N ILE A 620 11.90 4.20 19.96
CA ILE A 620 11.92 4.58 21.37
C ILE A 620 12.31 6.04 21.62
N ASP A 621 12.82 6.74 20.60
CA ASP A 621 13.10 8.18 20.65
C ASP A 621 11.86 8.97 20.21
N SER A 622 10.78 8.82 20.99
CA SER A 622 9.48 9.47 20.80
C SER A 622 9.63 10.97 20.71
N GLN A 623 9.01 11.57 19.70
CA GLN A 623 8.90 13.02 19.60
C GLN A 623 7.43 13.41 19.75
N PRO A 624 7.03 14.13 20.83
CA PRO A 624 5.70 14.69 20.94
C PRO A 624 5.45 15.65 19.78
N VAL A 625 4.44 15.33 18.95
CA VAL A 625 4.03 16.13 17.80
C VAL A 625 2.54 16.44 17.88
N ARG A 626 2.18 17.63 17.42
CA ARG A 626 0.81 18.02 17.08
C ARG A 626 0.80 18.34 15.60
N MET A 627 -0.01 17.63 14.83
CA MET A 627 -0.10 17.78 13.38
C MET A 627 -1.56 17.96 12.94
N GLN A 628 -1.77 18.87 12.02
CA GLN A 628 -3.01 19.08 11.30
C GLN A 628 -2.94 18.41 9.93
N GLY A 629 -4.05 17.82 9.51
CA GLY A 629 -4.12 17.15 8.22
C GLY A 629 -5.48 16.50 7.98
N LYS A 630 -5.69 16.02 6.75
CA LYS A 630 -6.90 15.29 6.39
C LYS A 630 -6.74 13.82 6.79
N LEU A 631 -7.71 13.27 7.53
CA LEU A 631 -7.72 11.87 7.88
C LEU A 631 -8.15 11.02 6.67
N LEU A 632 -7.29 10.12 6.23
CA LEU A 632 -7.55 9.11 5.20
C LEU A 632 -7.62 7.72 5.85
N GLY A 633 -8.28 6.77 5.19
CA GLY A 633 -8.45 5.42 5.70
C GLY A 633 -9.75 4.74 5.28
N ARG A 634 -9.95 3.50 5.73
CA ARG A 634 -11.22 2.78 5.57
C ARG A 634 -12.26 3.29 6.57
N SER A 635 -13.54 3.16 6.24
CA SER A 635 -14.67 3.44 7.14
C SER A 635 -15.42 2.16 7.53
N GLY A 636 -16.15 2.20 8.64
CA GLY A 636 -17.02 1.12 9.09
C GLY A 636 -16.27 -0.09 9.65
N ILE A 637 -16.90 -1.26 9.62
CA ILE A 637 -16.33 -2.51 10.12
C ILE A 637 -15.08 -2.92 9.32
N ARG A 638 -14.95 -2.45 8.07
CA ARG A 638 -13.72 -2.60 7.30
C ARG A 638 -12.51 -1.93 7.95
N ASN A 639 -12.70 -0.99 8.88
CA ASN A 639 -11.65 -0.42 9.72
C ASN A 639 -11.90 -0.67 11.23
N TRP A 640 -12.56 -1.78 11.59
CA TRP A 640 -13.00 -2.05 12.96
C TRP A 640 -11.85 -2.07 13.98
N LEU A 641 -10.65 -2.49 13.57
CA LEU A 641 -9.45 -2.52 14.40
C LEU A 641 -8.60 -1.26 14.26
N VAL A 642 -9.07 -0.27 13.48
CA VAL A 642 -8.40 0.99 13.17
C VAL A 642 -7.04 0.73 12.47
N GLN A 643 -7.04 -0.27 11.59
CA GLN A 643 -5.84 -0.82 10.92
C GLN A 643 -5.30 0.05 9.76
N ASP A 644 -6.19 0.80 9.10
CA ASP A 644 -5.91 1.64 7.93
C ASP A 644 -6.36 3.08 8.25
N LEU A 645 -5.54 3.81 9.01
CA LEU A 645 -5.62 5.26 9.19
C LEU A 645 -4.29 5.92 8.78
N LEU A 646 -4.42 7.00 8.02
CA LEU A 646 -3.32 7.79 7.49
C LEU A 646 -3.66 9.27 7.68
N LEU A 647 -2.69 10.09 8.09
CA LEU A 647 -2.81 11.55 8.08
C LEU A 647 -2.16 12.08 6.80
N GLN A 648 -2.95 12.76 5.97
CA GLN A 648 -2.46 13.54 4.84
C GLN A 648 -2.09 14.94 5.34
N THR A 649 -0.78 15.17 5.42
CA THR A 649 -0.17 16.49 5.68
C THR A 649 0.20 17.16 4.36
N GLU A 650 0.65 18.41 4.38
CA GLU A 650 1.11 19.11 3.15
C GLU A 650 2.31 18.43 2.48
N ASP A 651 3.18 17.79 3.28
CA ASP A 651 4.41 17.12 2.82
C ASP A 651 4.22 15.64 2.41
N GLY A 652 3.09 15.01 2.78
CA GLY A 652 2.84 13.60 2.50
C GLY A 652 1.98 12.86 3.52
N LEU A 653 2.01 11.52 3.43
CA LEU A 653 1.19 10.59 4.21
C LEU A 653 1.96 10.03 5.41
N ILE A 654 1.33 10.06 6.59
CA ILE A 654 1.89 9.48 7.82
C ILE A 654 0.89 8.46 8.39
N LYS A 655 1.34 7.24 8.69
CA LYS A 655 0.47 6.24 9.32
C LYS A 655 0.12 6.64 10.75
N LEU A 656 -1.15 6.51 11.12
CA LEU A 656 -1.60 6.68 12.49
C LEU A 656 -1.76 5.31 13.16
N HIS A 657 -1.28 5.18 14.40
CA HIS A 657 -1.54 4.03 15.26
C HIS A 657 -2.44 4.47 16.42
N TYR A 658 -3.67 3.96 16.43
CA TYR A 658 -4.67 4.27 17.45
C TYR A 658 -5.17 2.99 18.12
N LEU A 659 -5.06 2.92 19.45
CA LEU A 659 -5.76 1.97 20.30
C LEU A 659 -6.93 2.67 20.99
N SER A 660 -8.09 2.01 21.14
CA SER A 660 -9.17 2.48 22.02
C SER A 660 -8.66 2.76 23.45
N GLN A 661 -9.41 3.55 24.22
CA GLN A 661 -9.22 3.66 25.68
C GLN A 661 -9.34 2.31 26.38
N LEU A 662 -10.12 1.38 25.82
CA LEU A 662 -10.23 -0.03 26.25
C LEU A 662 -9.26 -0.97 25.48
N GLY A 663 -8.29 -0.41 24.77
CA GLY A 663 -7.15 -1.13 24.19
C GLY A 663 -7.50 -1.96 22.97
N ALA A 664 -6.67 -2.97 22.69
CA ALA A 664 -6.89 -3.89 21.56
C ALA A 664 -8.21 -4.69 21.72
N ALA A 665 -8.56 -5.08 22.95
CA ALA A 665 -9.85 -5.70 23.26
C ALA A 665 -11.02 -4.70 23.12
N GLY A 666 -10.81 -3.43 23.50
CA GLY A 666 -11.75 -2.34 23.28
C GLY A 666 -12.04 -2.05 21.81
N ASN A 667 -11.09 -2.30 20.90
CA ASN A 667 -11.36 -2.23 19.47
C ASN A 667 -12.33 -3.35 19.02
N LEU A 668 -12.41 -4.49 19.73
CA LEU A 668 -13.40 -5.56 19.48
C LEU A 668 -14.81 -5.21 19.97
N LEU A 669 -14.91 -4.41 21.05
CA LEU A 669 -16.18 -3.99 21.63
C LEU A 669 -16.93 -2.96 20.76
N LEU A 670 -18.26 -3.01 20.83
CA LEU A 670 -19.11 -2.06 20.11
C LEU A 670 -19.18 -0.72 20.84
N HIS A 671 -18.38 0.21 20.35
CA HIS A 671 -18.44 1.62 20.74
C HIS A 671 -19.04 2.45 19.60
N PRO A 672 -20.02 3.34 19.88
CA PRO A 672 -20.68 4.16 18.88
C PRO A 672 -19.80 5.30 18.34
N HIS A 673 -18.69 5.62 19.02
CA HIS A 673 -17.78 6.69 18.64
C HIS A 673 -16.38 6.11 18.39
N ARG A 674 -15.94 6.17 17.14
CA ARG A 674 -14.69 5.62 16.64
C ARG A 674 -14.04 6.62 15.66
N PRO A 675 -12.70 6.65 15.49
CA PRO A 675 -12.05 7.65 14.65
C PRO A 675 -12.39 7.59 13.17
N ASP A 676 -12.86 6.43 12.67
CA ASP A 676 -13.18 6.24 11.25
C ASP A 676 -14.36 7.12 10.78
N ILE A 677 -15.19 7.64 11.70
CA ILE A 677 -16.25 8.61 11.39
C ILE A 677 -15.70 9.98 10.93
N TRP A 678 -14.40 10.22 11.11
CA TRP A 678 -13.70 11.43 10.65
C TRP A 678 -12.87 11.21 9.38
N VAL A 679 -12.88 10.02 8.78
CA VAL A 679 -12.26 9.80 7.47
C VAL A 679 -12.85 10.79 6.45
N GLY A 680 -11.97 11.44 5.69
CA GLY A 680 -12.29 12.53 4.77
C GLY A 680 -12.25 13.94 5.40
N ARG A 681 -12.20 14.08 6.73
CA ARG A 681 -12.21 15.38 7.43
C ARG A 681 -10.81 15.84 7.83
N SER A 682 -10.61 17.15 7.93
CA SER A 682 -9.44 17.72 8.59
C SER A 682 -9.52 17.55 10.10
N ILE A 683 -8.43 17.08 10.72
CA ILE A 683 -8.31 16.86 12.15
C ILE A 683 -6.95 17.35 12.66
N THR A 684 -6.88 17.62 13.96
CA THR A 684 -5.61 17.80 14.67
C THR A 684 -5.28 16.52 15.43
N VAL A 685 -4.19 15.86 15.06
CA VAL A 685 -3.62 14.71 15.78
C VAL A 685 -2.58 15.23 16.76
N THR A 686 -2.61 14.76 18.00
CA THR A 686 -1.53 14.93 18.99
C THR A 686 -1.07 13.54 19.42
N GLY A 687 0.23 13.30 19.48
CA GLY A 687 0.79 11.99 19.77
C GLY A 687 2.31 11.96 19.70
N TRP A 688 2.88 10.76 19.60
CA TRP A 688 4.33 10.55 19.52
C TRP A 688 4.71 10.09 18.12
N PHE A 689 5.51 10.89 17.42
CA PHE A 689 6.14 10.49 16.16
C PHE A 689 7.18 9.39 16.40
N ARG A 690 7.21 8.41 15.50
CA ARG A 690 8.01 7.19 15.58
C ARG A 690 8.75 6.92 14.28
N ARG A 691 10.04 6.63 14.38
CA ARG A 691 10.88 6.20 13.27
C ARG A 691 11.35 4.77 13.44
N GLY A 692 10.65 3.82 12.85
CA GLY A 692 11.07 2.42 12.72
C GLY A 692 11.34 2.06 11.26
N ALA A 693 11.24 0.77 10.92
CA ALA A 693 11.30 0.33 9.51
C ALA A 693 10.08 0.80 8.68
N THR A 694 9.11 1.45 9.33
CA THR A 694 8.11 2.34 8.75
C THR A 694 8.00 3.57 9.66
N VAL A 695 7.36 4.64 9.18
CA VAL A 695 7.13 5.87 9.93
C VAL A 695 5.66 5.90 10.39
N TRP A 696 5.40 6.27 11.64
CA TRP A 696 4.04 6.42 12.16
C TRP A 696 3.95 7.40 13.32
N ILE A 697 2.73 7.74 13.72
CA ILE A 697 2.43 8.47 14.96
C ILE A 697 1.60 7.54 15.85
N ASP A 698 2.10 7.26 17.06
CA ASP A 698 1.25 6.71 18.13
C ASP A 698 0.35 7.84 18.61
N VAL A 699 -0.95 7.72 18.36
CA VAL A 699 -1.92 8.77 18.67
C VAL A 699 -2.13 8.83 20.19
N GLU A 700 -2.02 10.02 20.78
CA GLU A 700 -2.53 10.29 22.14
C GLU A 700 -3.97 10.80 22.05
N SER A 701 -4.21 11.81 21.21
CA SER A 701 -5.55 12.35 20.97
C SER A 701 -5.75 12.83 19.54
N MET A 702 -6.99 12.78 19.07
CA MET A 702 -7.43 13.36 17.80
C MET A 702 -8.57 14.32 18.09
N ARG A 703 -8.52 15.52 17.52
CA ARG A 703 -9.54 16.56 17.67
C ARG A 703 -10.10 16.93 16.31
N SER A 704 -11.43 16.98 16.21
CA SER A 704 -12.10 17.58 15.05
C SER A 704 -12.32 19.08 15.30
N SER A 705 -12.50 19.87 14.23
CA SER A 705 -12.87 21.29 14.31
C SER A 705 -14.15 21.53 15.13
N GLY A 706 -15.05 20.54 15.20
CA GLY A 706 -16.26 20.57 16.05
C GLY A 706 -16.02 20.25 17.53
N GLY A 707 -14.80 20.35 18.06
CA GLY A 707 -14.48 20.24 19.50
C GLY A 707 -14.47 18.83 20.10
N VAL A 708 -15.08 17.83 19.45
CA VAL A 708 -15.04 16.43 19.90
C VAL A 708 -13.62 15.88 19.85
N THR A 709 -13.20 15.15 20.89
CA THR A 709 -11.86 14.57 21.01
C THR A 709 -11.89 13.06 21.24
N PHE A 710 -11.20 12.28 20.40
CA PHE A 710 -10.83 10.91 20.72
C PHE A 710 -9.50 10.89 21.49
N ARG A 711 -9.33 9.95 22.42
CA ARG A 711 -8.06 9.70 23.12
C ARG A 711 -7.70 8.22 23.02
N SER A 712 -6.43 7.91 22.86
CA SER A 712 -5.94 6.52 22.87
C SER A 712 -5.57 6.05 24.26
N GLY A 713 -5.70 4.73 24.49
CA GLY A 713 -5.28 4.09 25.74
C GLY A 713 -3.89 3.44 25.71
N HIS A 714 -3.07 3.60 24.65
CA HIS A 714 -1.89 2.74 24.46
C HIS A 714 -0.90 2.67 25.65
N PRO A 715 -0.52 3.77 26.34
CA PRO A 715 0.37 3.69 27.51
C PRO A 715 -0.27 2.93 28.68
N VAL A 716 -1.56 3.20 28.93
CA VAL A 716 -2.37 2.55 29.97
C VAL A 716 -2.44 1.05 29.73
N TRP A 717 -2.70 0.61 28.49
CA TRP A 717 -2.77 -0.82 28.16
C TRP A 717 -1.43 -1.54 28.20
N SER A 718 -0.33 -0.84 27.90
CA SER A 718 1.01 -1.39 28.10
C SER A 718 1.28 -1.65 29.58
N THR A 719 0.79 -0.76 30.45
CA THR A 719 0.90 -0.88 31.91
C THR A 719 -0.02 -1.99 32.46
N ILE A 720 -1.28 -2.05 32.02
CA ILE A 720 -2.23 -3.13 32.39
C ILE A 720 -1.68 -4.50 31.99
N LEU A 721 -1.11 -4.64 30.79
CA LEU A 721 -0.52 -5.90 30.33
C LEU A 721 0.69 -6.30 31.18
N ALA A 722 1.54 -5.34 31.57
CA ALA A 722 2.67 -5.61 32.46
C ALA A 722 2.20 -6.04 33.86
N ILE A 723 1.18 -5.38 34.43
CA ILE A 723 0.58 -5.76 35.72
C ILE A 723 -0.05 -7.15 35.62
N ALA A 724 -0.82 -7.44 34.57
CA ALA A 724 -1.42 -8.75 34.35
C ALA A 724 -0.37 -9.87 34.21
N ALA A 725 0.75 -9.61 33.52
CA ALA A 725 1.86 -10.54 33.43
C ALA A 725 2.53 -10.78 34.80
N ALA A 726 2.72 -9.72 35.61
CA ALA A 726 3.26 -9.87 36.97
C ALA A 726 2.32 -10.65 37.89
N LEU A 727 1.01 -10.35 37.88
CA LEU A 727 0.00 -11.05 38.68
C LEU A 727 -0.13 -12.52 38.26
N LEU A 728 -0.22 -12.81 36.96
CA LEU A 728 -0.27 -14.18 36.46
C LEU A 728 1.03 -14.94 36.78
N GLY A 729 2.19 -14.29 36.62
CA GLY A 729 3.47 -14.91 36.96
C GLY A 729 3.59 -15.23 38.45
N THR A 730 3.13 -14.32 39.31
CA THR A 730 3.06 -14.53 40.77
C THR A 730 2.07 -15.65 41.11
N TYR A 731 0.90 -15.68 40.49
CA TYR A 731 -0.11 -16.73 40.68
C TYR A 731 0.42 -18.12 40.31
N LEU A 732 1.15 -18.25 39.19
CA LEU A 732 1.77 -19.51 38.78
C LEU A 732 2.86 -19.99 39.75
N ILE A 733 3.59 -19.09 40.40
CA ILE A 733 4.56 -19.41 41.45
C ILE A 733 3.87 -19.78 42.78
N LEU A 734 2.73 -19.17 43.08
CA LEU A 734 1.96 -19.40 44.32
C LEU A 734 0.96 -20.57 44.24
N GLN A 735 0.77 -21.18 43.06
CA GLN A 735 -0.13 -22.33 42.85
C GLN A 735 0.42 -23.67 43.36
N ARG A 736 1.50 -23.62 44.15
CA ARG A 736 2.26 -24.77 44.66
C ARG A 736 1.62 -25.41 45.89
#